data_AF-A0A7C2P604-F1
#
_entry.id   AF-A0A7C2P604-F1
#
_cell.length_a   1.000
_cell.length_b   1.000
_cell.length_c   1.000
_cell.angle_alpha   90.00
_cell.angle_beta   90.00
_cell.angle_gamma   90.00
#
_symmetry.space_group_name_H-M   'P 1'
#
loop_
_entity.id
_entity.type
_entity.pdbx_description
1 polymer ?
#
loop_
_entity_poly.entity_id
_entity_poly.type
_entity_poly.pdbx_seq_one_letter_code
_entity_poly.pdbx_strand_id
1 'polypeptide(L)'
;SFGKPHDGLGFAPLTTSNDHGSTGIAGVVSYSGSQFPKEYSGSLFIGNVITNTVHRDVPQWRGSSPWIEKPEDFLTCSDWWFHPVDLQLGPDGALYVADFYNSIIGHYEVDLHHPRRDRHRGRIWRVVYTGDGQQPAGPPDLTALSAEQLIDTLSDPNLTLRSLAAYELQTRFGAEVVTRLRLRLSGATTPEERVQILWLLWRQGQRETPDFARLQNDESPLVRIQLVKALAESSKWSVADVVLVQSKLTDPDPFVRRAAAEALGRHPNPDHVRPLLRLWETTPPEDAQLVHAARIALRNQLRVPAIVAALESLTLSPAELSRVVEIALAVPSEAAAWFAFDSVRQHDAPAPLVEQCLTHVARNVGPDRLDEVARFVQQRYAADEPQQLARFQSLFAGLTQRGARLSADSELGRWGARLAERQLDPNRPRSLPWENHPVPGSTSRNPWGVRHRDSTDGNGDAWFFDSIANGEQLTGVLRSAPFVIPETLSFWMCGHNGFPDTNPPPVNHARLKLADSGEVIAREIPPRSDVARQYTWDLKRWAGKQGVFEAVDADTATAYAWLAVGRFSPPVVVSPTEGYAFTDTGLITAVQVAAQLPLRSLSTPVVRLLGDRHAELPVRQAAASAGMTLARPATVAALCAIVQNPEEPAALRMLAAQLLGAVPTQEARMALATALGTAPAPLQQPLAMALAGSQPGGELLFQMIGNGRASARLLQDKPLLDRLATLSIENRDQRIAELTQGLPAADDRLRQMIARLTASASTTDATPEAGAAVFKKSCVACHRINNEGGKVGPQLDGVGNRGVERLLEDVLDPNRNVDAAFRAIVIARTDGVVVTGLKLREEGGAVIVGDSQGKEVRIPMADIEESRLSNLSPMPSNFAEQLTEADLRSLLAFLLRQRQSITGP
;
A
#
# COMPACT_ATOMS: atom_id res chain seq x y z
N SER A 1 -5.45 5.01 -7.14
CA SER A 1 -5.57 4.08 -8.29
C SER A 1 -5.74 2.67 -7.76
N PHE A 2 -6.86 2.00 -8.08
CA PHE A 2 -7.18 0.62 -7.67
C PHE A 2 -6.26 -0.40 -8.37
N GLY A 3 -4.96 -0.41 -8.04
CA GLY A 3 -4.01 -1.42 -8.53
C GLY A 3 -3.64 -1.33 -10.02
N LYS A 4 -4.07 -0.29 -10.77
CA LYS A 4 -3.59 -0.11 -12.15
C LYS A 4 -2.13 0.35 -12.14
N PRO A 5 -1.24 -0.26 -12.96
CA PRO A 5 0.13 0.20 -13.12
C PRO A 5 0.16 1.68 -13.49
N HIS A 6 1.11 2.42 -12.91
CA HIS A 6 1.36 3.81 -13.28
C HIS A 6 1.64 3.89 -14.79
N ASP A 7 0.98 4.81 -15.50
CA ASP A 7 1.09 4.94 -16.96
C ASP A 7 2.36 5.67 -17.41
N GLY A 8 3.22 6.05 -16.47
CA GLY A 8 4.48 6.75 -16.71
C GLY A 8 4.35 8.28 -16.77
N LEU A 9 3.14 8.85 -16.83
CA LEU A 9 2.93 10.29 -16.96
C LEU A 9 2.60 11.00 -15.63
N GLY A 10 2.34 10.28 -14.55
CA GLY A 10 1.89 10.87 -13.29
C GLY A 10 0.36 10.89 -13.18
N PHE A 11 -0.15 11.33 -12.03
CA PHE A 11 -1.57 11.62 -11.87
C PHE A 11 -1.91 12.99 -12.48
N ALA A 12 -3.20 13.22 -12.72
CA ALA A 12 -3.69 14.57 -13.03
C ALA A 12 -3.25 15.53 -11.90
N PRO A 13 -2.77 16.74 -12.23
CA PRO A 13 -2.38 17.72 -11.22
C PRO A 13 -3.54 18.03 -10.26
N LEU A 14 -3.21 18.28 -8.99
CA LEU A 14 -4.19 18.71 -7.99
C LEU A 14 -4.84 20.03 -8.42
N THR A 15 -6.16 20.10 -8.33
CA THR A 15 -6.96 21.31 -8.59
C THR A 15 -7.50 21.94 -7.31
N THR A 16 -7.28 21.30 -6.16
CA THR A 16 -7.53 21.83 -4.82
C THR A 16 -6.72 21.03 -3.79
N SER A 17 -6.45 21.62 -2.63
CA SER A 17 -5.90 20.93 -1.46
C SER A 17 -6.97 20.59 -0.41
N ASN A 18 -8.22 20.98 -0.66
CA ASN A 18 -9.35 20.74 0.23
C ASN A 18 -10.07 19.45 -0.21
N ASP A 19 -10.43 18.60 0.73
CA ASP A 19 -11.17 17.35 0.48
C ASP A 19 -12.69 17.51 0.64
N HIS A 20 -13.16 18.75 0.80
CA HIS A 20 -14.54 19.11 1.12
C HIS A 20 -15.07 18.37 2.37
N GLY A 21 -14.16 17.94 3.26
CA GLY A 21 -14.43 17.17 4.45
C GLY A 21 -15.08 15.81 4.19
N SER A 22 -14.96 15.25 2.97
CA SER A 22 -15.76 14.09 2.56
C SER A 22 -15.14 13.27 1.42
N THR A 23 -15.38 11.96 1.46
CA THR A 23 -15.09 11.05 0.34
C THR A 23 -16.32 10.81 -0.56
N GLY A 24 -17.48 11.35 -0.20
CA GLY A 24 -18.76 11.20 -0.89
C GLY A 24 -19.19 12.50 -1.56
N ILE A 25 -18.49 12.87 -2.64
CA ILE A 25 -18.82 14.02 -3.48
C ILE A 25 -19.60 13.56 -4.71
N ALA A 26 -20.70 14.25 -5.03
CA ALA A 26 -21.62 13.87 -6.11
C ALA A 26 -22.21 15.12 -6.79
N GLY A 27 -22.63 14.98 -8.05
CA GLY A 27 -23.32 16.05 -8.79
C GLY A 27 -22.56 17.36 -8.90
N VAL A 28 -21.64 17.48 -9.86
CA VAL A 28 -20.93 18.75 -10.13
C VAL A 28 -21.61 19.48 -11.29
N VAL A 29 -21.99 20.74 -11.09
CA VAL A 29 -22.58 21.58 -12.14
C VAL A 29 -21.98 22.98 -12.15
N SER A 30 -21.69 23.50 -13.35
CA SER A 30 -21.28 24.89 -13.53
C SER A 30 -22.48 25.78 -13.81
N TYR A 31 -22.60 26.89 -13.08
CA TYR A 31 -23.71 27.80 -13.24
C TYR A 31 -23.48 28.80 -14.36
N SER A 32 -24.30 28.72 -15.41
CA SER A 32 -24.28 29.60 -16.60
C SER A 32 -25.61 30.35 -16.81
N GLY A 33 -26.56 30.25 -15.87
CA GLY A 33 -27.84 30.93 -15.95
C GLY A 33 -27.75 32.41 -15.55
N SER A 34 -28.80 33.17 -15.87
CA SER A 34 -28.93 34.60 -15.52
C SER A 34 -29.87 34.87 -14.34
N GLN A 35 -30.50 33.82 -13.78
CA GLN A 35 -31.48 33.98 -12.70
C GLN A 35 -30.83 34.38 -11.36
N PHE A 36 -29.74 33.71 -10.99
CA PHE A 36 -28.96 34.06 -9.81
C PHE A 36 -28.12 35.33 -10.05
N PRO A 37 -27.73 36.05 -8.98
CA PRO A 37 -26.84 37.20 -9.10
C PRO A 37 -25.54 36.89 -9.84
N LYS A 38 -24.97 37.92 -10.48
CA LYS A 38 -23.79 37.79 -11.35
C LYS A 38 -22.59 37.11 -10.68
N GLU A 39 -22.43 37.25 -9.36
CA GLU A 39 -21.37 36.59 -8.59
C GLU A 39 -21.43 35.05 -8.61
N TYR A 40 -22.60 34.46 -8.86
CA TYR A 40 -22.75 33.00 -9.00
C TYR A 40 -22.39 32.49 -10.40
N SER A 41 -22.27 33.38 -11.38
CA SER A 41 -21.89 33.02 -12.75
C SER A 41 -20.50 32.37 -12.77
N GLY A 42 -20.38 31.20 -13.38
CA GLY A 42 -19.14 30.43 -13.46
C GLY A 42 -18.76 29.67 -12.18
N SER A 43 -19.56 29.76 -11.12
CA SER A 43 -19.37 28.93 -9.91
C SER A 43 -19.66 27.46 -10.23
N LEU A 44 -18.94 26.56 -9.56
CA LEU A 44 -19.22 25.14 -9.54
C LEU A 44 -20.01 24.80 -8.27
N PHE A 45 -21.16 24.16 -8.42
CA PHE A 45 -21.92 23.62 -7.30
C PHE A 45 -21.71 22.12 -7.20
N ILE A 46 -21.48 21.64 -5.97
CA ILE A 46 -21.03 20.29 -5.71
C ILE A 46 -21.82 19.71 -4.53
N GLY A 47 -22.48 18.58 -4.73
CA GLY A 47 -23.20 17.87 -3.68
C GLY A 47 -22.24 17.08 -2.79
N ASN A 48 -22.44 17.18 -1.48
CA ASN A 48 -21.72 16.40 -0.49
C ASN A 48 -22.71 15.55 0.30
N VAL A 49 -22.74 14.25 -0.02
CA VAL A 49 -23.70 13.33 0.58
C VAL A 49 -23.38 13.04 2.04
N ILE A 50 -22.12 13.18 2.46
CA ILE A 50 -21.70 12.87 3.83
C ILE A 50 -22.03 14.03 4.78
N THR A 51 -21.85 15.27 4.33
CA THR A 51 -22.01 16.46 5.18
C THR A 51 -23.37 17.14 5.04
N ASN A 52 -24.28 16.58 4.23
CA ASN A 52 -25.62 17.14 3.97
C ASN A 52 -25.56 18.58 3.40
N THR A 53 -24.56 18.85 2.55
CA THR A 53 -24.24 20.20 2.06
C THR A 53 -24.11 20.23 0.55
N VAL A 54 -24.49 21.35 -0.06
CA VAL A 54 -24.06 21.72 -1.41
C VAL A 54 -22.99 22.78 -1.27
N HIS A 55 -21.78 22.49 -1.74
CA HIS A 55 -20.68 23.45 -1.79
C HIS A 55 -20.75 24.30 -3.06
N ARG A 56 -20.16 25.48 -2.99
CA ARG A 56 -19.88 26.38 -4.10
C ARG A 56 -18.38 26.61 -4.17
N ASP A 57 -17.81 26.22 -5.30
CA ASP A 57 -16.42 26.43 -5.63
C ASP A 57 -16.30 27.49 -6.72
N VAL A 58 -15.47 28.50 -6.48
CA VAL A 58 -15.17 29.54 -7.47
C VAL A 58 -13.80 29.26 -8.07
N PRO A 59 -13.71 28.76 -9.31
CA PRO A 59 -12.43 28.41 -9.91
C PRO A 59 -11.58 29.65 -10.20
N GLN A 60 -10.36 29.64 -9.67
CA GLN A 60 -9.30 30.56 -10.07
C GLN A 60 -8.43 29.86 -11.12
N TRP A 61 -8.01 30.58 -12.15
CA TRP A 61 -7.30 29.99 -13.28
C TRP A 61 -5.83 30.40 -13.29
N ARG A 62 -4.93 29.42 -13.32
CA ARG A 62 -3.49 29.59 -13.56
C ARG A 62 -3.21 29.08 -14.97
N GLY A 63 -3.23 29.99 -15.94
CA GLY A 63 -3.32 29.60 -17.35
C GLY A 63 -4.64 28.87 -17.62
N SER A 64 -4.58 27.64 -18.13
CA SER A 64 -5.74 26.76 -18.33
C SER A 64 -6.06 25.85 -17.14
N SER A 65 -5.26 25.92 -16.07
CA SER A 65 -5.38 25.03 -14.91
C SER A 65 -6.29 25.64 -13.83
N PRO A 66 -7.35 24.94 -13.40
CA PRO A 66 -8.22 25.42 -12.34
C PRO A 66 -7.58 25.17 -10.96
N TRP A 67 -7.78 26.11 -10.05
CA TRP A 67 -7.41 26.01 -8.64
C TRP A 67 -8.57 26.51 -7.77
N ILE A 68 -8.98 25.69 -6.80
CA ILE A 68 -9.94 26.07 -5.76
C ILE A 68 -9.18 26.30 -4.45
N GLU A 69 -9.12 27.55 -3.99
CA GLU A 69 -8.49 27.91 -2.72
C GLU A 69 -9.33 27.52 -1.51
N LYS A 70 -10.61 27.91 -1.53
CA LYS A 70 -11.52 27.67 -0.41
C LYS A 70 -12.95 27.41 -0.93
N PRO A 71 -13.51 26.21 -0.70
CA PRO A 71 -14.92 25.96 -0.95
C PRO A 71 -15.80 26.75 0.03
N GLU A 72 -16.94 27.23 -0.44
CA GLU A 72 -17.99 27.86 0.39
C GLU A 72 -19.20 26.92 0.50
N ASP A 73 -19.96 26.99 1.59
CA ASP A 73 -21.22 26.27 1.69
C ASP A 73 -22.34 27.11 1.05
N PHE A 74 -22.97 26.57 0.00
CA PHE A 74 -24.10 27.21 -0.67
C PHE A 74 -25.43 26.87 -0.01
N LEU A 75 -25.62 25.58 0.31
CA LEU A 75 -26.83 25.09 0.96
C LEU A 75 -26.44 24.07 2.02
N THR A 76 -26.95 24.27 3.23
CA THR A 76 -26.87 23.29 4.34
C THR A 76 -28.29 22.89 4.74
N CYS A 77 -28.46 21.67 5.22
CA CYS A 77 -29.76 21.18 5.66
C CYS A 77 -29.68 20.66 7.10
N SER A 78 -30.64 21.05 7.93
CA SER A 78 -30.76 20.53 9.30
C SER A 78 -31.37 19.13 9.37
N ASP A 79 -31.96 18.67 8.26
CA ASP A 79 -32.46 17.31 8.10
C ASP A 79 -31.32 16.38 7.68
N TRP A 80 -30.87 15.55 8.63
CA TRP A 80 -29.72 14.66 8.48
C TRP A 80 -29.90 13.59 7.39
N TRP A 81 -31.11 13.41 6.86
CA TRP A 81 -31.38 12.46 5.78
C TRP A 81 -31.24 13.10 4.40
N PHE A 82 -30.98 14.41 4.32
CA PHE A 82 -30.71 15.13 3.07
C PHE A 82 -29.36 14.72 2.47
N HIS A 83 -29.38 14.02 1.35
CA HIS A 83 -28.17 13.57 0.66
C HIS A 83 -28.19 14.07 -0.79
N PRO A 84 -27.54 15.21 -1.10
CA PRO A 84 -27.50 15.77 -2.45
C PRO A 84 -26.62 14.89 -3.34
N VAL A 85 -27.25 13.99 -4.09
CA VAL A 85 -26.57 12.98 -4.92
C VAL A 85 -26.38 13.42 -6.37
N ASP A 86 -27.14 14.40 -6.83
CA ASP A 86 -26.93 15.01 -8.15
C ASP A 86 -27.42 16.46 -8.19
N LEU A 87 -26.83 17.26 -9.08
CA LEU A 87 -27.17 18.66 -9.29
C LEU A 87 -27.24 18.98 -10.79
N GLN A 88 -28.25 19.75 -11.20
CA GLN A 88 -28.47 20.15 -12.59
C GLN A 88 -28.89 21.61 -12.69
N LEU A 89 -28.41 22.31 -13.72
CA LEU A 89 -28.90 23.65 -14.09
C LEU A 89 -30.10 23.48 -15.01
N GLY A 90 -31.26 23.98 -14.61
CA GLY A 90 -32.48 23.93 -15.42
C GLY A 90 -32.53 24.98 -16.53
N PRO A 91 -33.40 24.81 -17.55
CA PRO A 91 -33.60 25.77 -18.64
C PRO A 91 -34.22 27.10 -18.17
N ASP A 92 -34.86 27.11 -17.00
CA ASP A 92 -35.36 28.28 -16.28
C ASP A 92 -34.28 29.02 -15.47
N GLY A 93 -33.03 28.55 -15.50
CA GLY A 93 -31.93 29.09 -14.72
C GLY A 93 -31.95 28.70 -13.24
N ALA A 94 -32.86 27.81 -12.82
CA ALA A 94 -32.89 27.29 -11.45
C ALA A 94 -31.84 26.18 -11.25
N LEU A 95 -31.34 26.03 -10.03
CA LEU A 95 -30.49 24.90 -9.65
C LEU A 95 -31.36 23.78 -9.07
N TYR A 96 -31.35 22.62 -9.70
CA TYR A 96 -32.08 21.44 -9.25
C TYR A 96 -31.14 20.52 -8.46
N VAL A 97 -31.57 20.09 -7.27
CA VAL A 97 -30.81 19.16 -6.41
C VAL A 97 -31.62 17.89 -6.22
N ALA A 98 -31.06 16.76 -6.66
CA ALA A 98 -31.60 15.45 -6.38
C ALA A 98 -31.12 14.98 -5.00
N ASP A 99 -32.08 14.79 -4.10
CA ASP A 99 -31.85 14.33 -2.75
C ASP A 99 -32.33 12.88 -2.60
N PHE A 100 -31.39 11.99 -2.34
CA PHE A 100 -31.64 10.56 -2.18
C PHE A 100 -32.49 10.22 -0.95
N TYR A 101 -32.59 11.14 0.02
CA TYR A 101 -33.40 11.06 1.22
C TYR A 101 -33.34 9.72 1.97
N ASN A 102 -32.25 9.47 2.68
CA ASN A 102 -32.03 8.20 3.35
C ASN A 102 -31.37 8.38 4.73
N SER A 103 -31.58 7.44 5.65
CA SER A 103 -30.95 7.49 6.97
C SER A 103 -29.61 6.76 7.05
N ILE A 104 -29.25 6.04 5.98
CA ILE A 104 -28.02 5.26 5.83
C ILE A 104 -27.46 5.58 4.45
N ILE A 105 -26.16 5.91 4.39
CA ILE A 105 -25.52 6.44 3.17
C ILE A 105 -24.78 5.32 2.44
N GLY A 106 -23.95 4.57 3.18
CA GLY A 106 -23.02 3.58 2.62
C GLY A 106 -23.55 2.16 2.64
N HIS A 107 -23.14 1.33 1.68
CA HIS A 107 -23.43 -0.12 1.67
C HIS A 107 -22.63 -0.92 2.70
N TYR A 108 -21.54 -0.34 3.20
CA TYR A 108 -20.63 -0.93 4.18
C TYR A 108 -21.03 -0.67 5.64
N GLU A 109 -21.96 0.27 5.89
CA GLU A 109 -22.36 0.66 7.25
C GLU A 109 -23.25 -0.39 7.91
N VAL A 110 -24.23 -0.89 7.15
CA VAL A 110 -25.17 -1.93 7.56
C VAL A 110 -25.62 -2.74 6.36
N ASP A 111 -26.24 -3.89 6.61
CA ASP A 111 -26.83 -4.76 5.59
C ASP A 111 -27.72 -4.01 4.57
N LEU A 112 -27.72 -4.46 3.32
CA LEU A 112 -28.51 -3.85 2.23
C LEU A 112 -30.03 -3.97 2.43
N HIS A 113 -30.48 -4.92 3.27
CA HIS A 113 -31.87 -5.12 3.65
C HIS A 113 -32.25 -4.46 4.97
N HIS A 114 -31.33 -3.69 5.58
CA HIS A 114 -31.60 -3.03 6.85
C HIS A 114 -32.85 -2.13 6.75
N PRO A 115 -33.81 -2.22 7.71
CA PRO A 115 -35.14 -1.60 7.59
C PRO A 115 -35.10 -0.06 7.62
N ARG A 116 -34.02 0.54 8.13
CA ARG A 116 -33.82 2.00 8.11
C ARG A 116 -33.41 2.56 6.74
N ARG A 117 -33.11 1.71 5.75
CA ARG A 117 -32.86 2.16 4.38
C ARG A 117 -34.19 2.52 3.73
N ASP A 118 -34.39 3.81 3.47
CA ASP A 118 -35.55 4.27 2.73
C ASP A 118 -35.45 3.80 1.27
N ARG A 119 -36.54 3.22 0.76
CA ARG A 119 -36.66 2.66 -0.60
C ARG A 119 -37.80 3.30 -1.39
N HIS A 120 -38.51 4.26 -0.81
CA HIS A 120 -39.78 4.74 -1.32
C HIS A 120 -39.81 6.25 -1.52
N ARG A 121 -38.94 6.98 -0.84
CA ARG A 121 -38.93 8.45 -0.84
C ARG A 121 -37.62 8.99 -1.41
N GLY A 122 -37.73 10.16 -2.01
CA GLY A 122 -36.66 11.00 -2.53
C GLY A 122 -37.22 12.41 -2.71
N ARG A 123 -36.36 13.43 -2.81
CA ARG A 123 -36.78 14.83 -2.99
C ARG A 123 -36.05 15.43 -4.17
N ILE A 124 -36.73 16.30 -4.92
CA ILE A 124 -36.11 17.19 -5.90
C ILE A 124 -36.32 18.61 -5.41
N TRP A 125 -35.23 19.31 -5.12
CA TRP A 125 -35.27 20.71 -4.76
C TRP A 125 -35.06 21.55 -6.01
N ARG A 126 -35.92 22.55 -6.21
CA ARG A 126 -35.74 23.59 -7.24
C ARG A 126 -35.34 24.87 -6.53
N VAL A 127 -34.06 25.19 -6.56
CA VAL A 127 -33.49 26.38 -5.93
C VAL A 127 -33.55 27.54 -6.90
N VAL A 128 -34.23 28.61 -6.49
CA VAL A 128 -34.43 29.81 -7.29
C VAL A 128 -34.04 31.06 -6.52
N TYR A 129 -33.49 32.04 -7.23
CA TYR A 129 -33.30 33.38 -6.70
C TYR A 129 -34.62 34.16 -6.80
N THR A 130 -35.08 34.70 -5.66
CA THR A 130 -36.33 35.47 -5.55
C THR A 130 -36.09 36.96 -5.26
N GLY A 131 -34.83 37.43 -5.34
CA GLY A 131 -34.49 38.84 -5.07
C GLY A 131 -35.05 39.82 -6.12
N ASP A 132 -35.14 41.10 -5.75
CA ASP A 132 -35.74 42.21 -6.51
C ASP A 132 -37.26 42.12 -6.77
N GLY A 133 -37.97 41.21 -6.11
CA GLY A 133 -39.43 41.07 -6.22
C GLY A 133 -39.90 40.43 -7.53
N GLN A 134 -38.99 39.84 -8.31
CA GLN A 134 -39.33 39.10 -9.53
C GLN A 134 -39.87 37.71 -9.18
N GLN A 135 -40.97 37.29 -9.82
CA GLN A 135 -41.40 35.89 -9.73
C GLN A 135 -40.46 35.02 -10.57
N PRO A 136 -39.91 33.92 -10.01
CA PRO A 136 -39.09 33.00 -10.78
C PRO A 136 -39.89 32.37 -11.92
N ALA A 137 -39.45 32.58 -13.17
CA ALA A 137 -40.07 31.97 -14.33
C ALA A 137 -40.02 30.43 -14.25
N GLY A 138 -41.04 29.75 -14.76
CA GLY A 138 -41.02 28.29 -14.93
C GLY A 138 -40.15 27.86 -16.12
N PRO A 139 -39.88 26.56 -16.26
CA PRO A 139 -39.15 26.03 -17.42
C PRO A 139 -39.90 26.35 -18.73
N PRO A 140 -39.23 26.92 -19.74
CA PRO A 140 -39.87 27.23 -21.02
C PRO A 140 -40.20 25.95 -21.81
N ASP A 141 -41.31 25.95 -22.54
CA ASP A 141 -41.67 24.88 -23.47
C ASP A 141 -41.05 25.14 -24.85
N LEU A 142 -39.87 24.56 -25.09
CA LEU A 142 -39.15 24.68 -26.36
C LEU A 142 -39.83 23.90 -27.51
N THR A 143 -40.66 22.90 -27.19
CA THR A 143 -41.32 22.06 -28.20
C THR A 143 -42.38 22.84 -28.98
N ALA A 144 -42.92 23.91 -28.38
CA ALA A 144 -43.89 24.80 -29.00
C ALA A 144 -43.25 25.90 -29.87
N LEU A 145 -41.93 26.13 -29.77
CA LEU A 145 -41.25 27.21 -30.47
C LEU A 145 -41.03 26.90 -31.96
N SER A 146 -41.07 27.95 -32.80
CA SER A 146 -40.70 27.88 -34.21
C SER A 146 -39.18 27.80 -34.40
N ALA A 147 -38.72 27.44 -35.61
CA ALA A 147 -37.30 27.38 -35.93
C ALA A 147 -36.56 28.72 -35.67
N GLU A 148 -37.17 29.86 -36.01
CA GLU A 148 -36.54 31.18 -35.77
C GLU A 148 -36.43 31.49 -34.28
N GLN A 149 -37.49 31.22 -33.50
CA GLN A 149 -37.46 31.41 -32.04
C GLN A 149 -36.43 30.50 -31.36
N LEU A 150 -36.27 29.27 -31.84
CA LEU A 150 -35.23 28.37 -31.35
C LEU A 150 -33.82 28.86 -31.73
N ILE A 151 -33.64 29.43 -32.92
CA ILE A 151 -32.38 30.06 -33.34
C ILE A 151 -32.05 31.26 -32.44
N ASP A 152 -33.03 32.10 -32.12
CA ASP A 152 -32.84 33.24 -31.20
C ASP A 152 -32.40 32.77 -29.79
N THR A 153 -32.87 31.59 -29.37
CA THR A 153 -32.50 30.99 -28.07
C THR A 153 -31.00 30.58 -28.02
N LEU A 154 -30.33 30.44 -29.17
CA LEU A 154 -28.92 30.06 -29.21
C LEU A 154 -27.97 31.13 -28.65
N SER A 155 -28.41 32.37 -28.48
CA SER A 155 -27.62 33.42 -27.82
C SER A 155 -27.78 33.49 -26.29
N ASP A 156 -28.67 32.68 -25.70
CA ASP A 156 -28.93 32.73 -24.26
C ASP A 156 -27.70 32.29 -23.44
N PRO A 157 -27.35 32.91 -22.30
CA PRO A 157 -26.19 32.49 -21.49
C PRO A 157 -26.33 31.08 -20.87
N ASN A 158 -27.55 30.57 -20.68
CA ASN A 158 -27.80 29.26 -20.09
C ASN A 158 -27.49 28.11 -21.06
N LEU A 159 -26.43 27.36 -20.77
CA LEU A 159 -26.00 26.24 -21.61
C LEU A 159 -27.08 25.16 -21.76
N THR A 160 -27.86 24.88 -20.70
CA THR A 160 -28.94 23.89 -20.74
C THR A 160 -30.01 24.31 -21.74
N LEU A 161 -30.44 25.57 -21.68
CA LEU A 161 -31.46 26.11 -22.57
C LEU A 161 -30.99 26.06 -24.03
N ARG A 162 -29.75 26.53 -24.29
CA ARG A 162 -29.14 26.46 -25.63
C ARG A 162 -29.04 25.04 -26.16
N SER A 163 -28.64 24.09 -25.32
CA SER A 163 -28.45 22.69 -25.71
C SER A 163 -29.77 22.01 -26.07
N LEU A 164 -30.84 22.30 -25.31
CA LEU A 164 -32.19 21.83 -25.64
C LEU A 164 -32.73 22.50 -26.91
N ALA A 165 -32.52 23.79 -27.10
CA ALA A 165 -32.92 24.48 -28.33
C ALA A 165 -32.18 23.91 -29.56
N ALA A 166 -30.88 23.63 -29.44
CA ALA A 166 -30.11 22.96 -30.49
C ALA A 166 -30.62 21.54 -30.77
N TYR A 167 -31.01 20.79 -29.73
CA TYR A 167 -31.62 19.46 -29.90
C TYR A 167 -32.94 19.54 -30.67
N GLU A 168 -33.82 20.48 -30.32
CA GLU A 168 -35.08 20.72 -31.02
C GLU A 168 -34.86 21.13 -32.49
N LEU A 169 -33.92 22.05 -32.75
CA LEU A 169 -33.53 22.45 -34.10
C LEU A 169 -33.08 21.26 -34.94
N GLN A 170 -32.22 20.42 -34.36
CA GLN A 170 -31.69 19.24 -35.05
C GLN A 170 -32.78 18.19 -35.31
N THR A 171 -33.63 17.92 -34.32
CA THR A 171 -34.58 16.81 -34.35
C THR A 171 -35.82 17.13 -35.19
N ARG A 172 -36.34 18.36 -35.11
CA ARG A 172 -37.59 18.75 -35.78
C ARG A 172 -37.38 19.35 -37.17
N PHE A 173 -36.27 20.05 -37.40
CA PHE A 173 -36.05 20.80 -38.65
C PHE A 173 -34.86 20.29 -39.46
N GLY A 174 -33.81 19.80 -38.81
CA GLY A 174 -32.66 19.17 -39.47
C GLY A 174 -32.04 20.04 -40.57
N ALA A 175 -31.99 19.52 -41.80
CA ALA A 175 -31.39 20.19 -42.96
C ALA A 175 -32.07 21.52 -43.37
N GLU A 176 -33.35 21.72 -43.03
CA GLU A 176 -34.12 22.89 -43.45
C GLU A 176 -33.59 24.20 -42.84
N VAL A 177 -32.94 24.11 -41.67
CA VAL A 177 -32.41 25.28 -40.96
C VAL A 177 -30.97 25.62 -41.32
N VAL A 178 -30.26 24.82 -42.13
CA VAL A 178 -28.83 25.05 -42.45
C VAL A 178 -28.60 26.43 -43.05
N THR A 179 -29.40 26.82 -44.05
CA THR A 179 -29.27 28.13 -44.71
C THR A 179 -29.51 29.28 -43.73
N ARG A 180 -30.50 29.12 -42.83
CA ARG A 180 -30.83 30.10 -41.78
C ARG A 180 -29.70 30.21 -40.76
N LEU A 181 -29.15 29.08 -40.31
CA LEU A 181 -28.03 29.02 -39.37
C LEU A 181 -26.77 29.68 -39.95
N ARG A 182 -26.46 29.48 -41.24
CA ARG A 182 -25.34 30.18 -41.90
C ARG A 182 -25.55 31.68 -41.98
N LEU A 183 -26.75 32.12 -42.33
CA LEU A 183 -27.10 33.53 -42.35
C LEU A 183 -26.95 34.13 -40.94
N ARG A 184 -27.46 33.42 -39.92
CA ARG A 184 -27.38 33.82 -38.52
C ARG A 184 -25.93 33.90 -38.05
N LEU A 185 -25.07 32.94 -38.40
CA LEU A 185 -23.66 32.94 -38.02
C LEU A 185 -22.92 34.21 -38.47
N SER A 186 -23.27 34.75 -39.64
CA SER A 186 -22.67 35.98 -40.16
C SER A 186 -23.06 37.24 -39.38
N GLY A 187 -24.21 37.22 -38.67
CA GLY A 187 -24.72 38.32 -37.84
C GLY A 187 -24.69 38.04 -36.33
N ALA A 188 -24.20 36.88 -35.89
CA ALA A 188 -24.22 36.45 -34.50
C ALA A 188 -23.28 37.30 -33.63
N THR A 189 -23.82 37.92 -32.59
CA THR A 189 -23.08 38.86 -31.74
C THR A 189 -22.40 38.19 -30.55
N THR A 190 -22.96 37.09 -30.04
CA THR A 190 -22.43 36.38 -28.87
C THR A 190 -21.58 35.17 -29.26
N PRO A 191 -20.49 34.88 -28.51
CA PRO A 191 -19.68 33.69 -28.77
C PRO A 191 -20.45 32.39 -28.50
N GLU A 192 -21.37 32.38 -27.53
CA GLU A 192 -22.24 31.25 -27.21
C GLU A 192 -23.07 30.82 -28.42
N GLU A 193 -23.66 31.79 -29.12
CA GLU A 193 -24.45 31.58 -30.34
C GLU A 193 -23.59 31.03 -31.47
N ARG A 194 -22.43 31.65 -31.71
CA ARG A 194 -21.49 31.19 -32.75
C ARG A 194 -21.06 29.74 -32.52
N VAL A 195 -20.79 29.36 -31.25
CA VAL A 195 -20.46 27.98 -30.87
C VAL A 195 -21.62 27.01 -31.12
N GLN A 196 -22.84 27.36 -30.74
CA GLN A 196 -23.98 26.47 -30.95
C GLN A 196 -24.26 26.27 -32.44
N ILE A 197 -24.22 27.35 -33.22
CA ILE A 197 -24.38 27.27 -34.67
C ILE A 197 -23.25 26.43 -35.30
N LEU A 198 -22.01 26.61 -34.87
CA LEU A 198 -20.87 25.79 -35.29
C LEU A 198 -21.16 24.29 -35.09
N TRP A 199 -21.60 23.88 -33.90
CA TRP A 199 -21.90 22.46 -33.62
C TRP A 199 -23.12 21.94 -34.40
N LEU A 200 -24.15 22.76 -34.59
CA LEU A 200 -25.31 22.39 -35.41
C LEU A 200 -24.90 22.15 -36.87
N LEU A 201 -24.14 23.07 -37.47
CA LEU A 201 -23.62 22.91 -38.83
C LEU A 201 -22.70 21.69 -38.94
N TRP A 202 -21.84 21.48 -37.93
CA TRP A 202 -20.93 20.32 -37.87
C TRP A 202 -21.68 18.99 -37.89
N ARG A 203 -22.73 18.85 -37.06
CA ARG A 203 -23.56 17.63 -36.99
C ARG A 203 -24.33 17.36 -38.28
N GLN A 204 -24.59 18.38 -39.08
CA GLN A 204 -25.26 18.27 -40.37
C GLN A 204 -24.30 18.05 -41.55
N GLY A 205 -23.04 17.71 -41.27
CA GLY A 205 -22.02 17.42 -42.28
C GLY A 205 -21.55 18.66 -43.06
N GLN A 206 -21.93 19.86 -42.64
CA GLN A 206 -21.56 21.11 -43.32
C GLN A 206 -20.19 21.57 -42.82
N ARG A 207 -19.12 20.83 -43.16
CA ARG A 207 -17.75 21.05 -42.63
C ARG A 207 -16.86 21.91 -43.52
N GLU A 208 -17.11 21.93 -44.82
CA GLU A 208 -16.21 22.51 -45.83
C GLU A 208 -16.67 23.89 -46.31
N THR A 209 -17.23 24.70 -45.41
CA THR A 209 -17.77 26.01 -45.79
C THR A 209 -16.83 27.17 -45.43
N PRO A 210 -16.90 28.30 -46.16
CA PRO A 210 -16.17 29.52 -45.82
C PRO A 210 -16.36 29.99 -44.37
N ASP A 211 -17.44 29.55 -43.72
CA ASP A 211 -17.79 29.83 -42.34
C ASP A 211 -16.69 29.43 -41.34
N PHE A 212 -16.10 28.24 -41.50
CA PHE A 212 -15.07 27.72 -40.59
C PHE A 212 -13.76 28.52 -40.66
N ALA A 213 -13.42 29.00 -41.86
CA ALA A 213 -12.28 29.88 -42.06
C ALA A 213 -12.43 31.24 -41.34
N ARG A 214 -13.67 31.70 -41.08
CA ARG A 214 -13.90 32.91 -40.29
C ARG A 214 -13.71 32.64 -38.80
N LEU A 215 -14.22 31.50 -38.31
CA LEU A 215 -14.18 31.13 -36.89
C LEU A 215 -12.76 30.85 -36.36
N GLN A 216 -11.81 30.51 -37.25
CA GLN A 216 -10.43 30.23 -36.84
C GLN A 216 -9.74 31.43 -36.16
N ASN A 217 -10.13 32.65 -36.52
CA ASN A 217 -9.58 33.90 -36.00
C ASN A 217 -10.63 34.72 -35.24
N ASP A 218 -11.68 34.06 -34.72
CA ASP A 218 -12.68 34.73 -33.89
C ASP A 218 -12.00 35.37 -32.67
N GLU A 219 -12.47 36.55 -32.27
CA GLU A 219 -11.96 37.27 -31.10
C GLU A 219 -12.14 36.46 -29.81
N SER A 220 -13.22 35.66 -29.73
CA SER A 220 -13.53 34.88 -28.54
C SER A 220 -12.71 33.60 -28.49
N PRO A 221 -11.95 33.36 -27.42
CA PRO A 221 -11.26 32.09 -27.23
C PRO A 221 -12.23 30.92 -27.16
N LEU A 222 -13.46 31.12 -26.66
CA LEU A 222 -14.49 30.08 -26.60
C LEU A 222 -14.79 29.52 -28.01
N VAL A 223 -14.94 30.39 -29.01
CA VAL A 223 -15.21 29.97 -30.40
C VAL A 223 -14.01 29.21 -30.96
N ARG A 224 -12.78 29.73 -30.76
CA ARG A 224 -11.55 29.08 -31.22
C ARG A 224 -11.35 27.69 -30.57
N ILE A 225 -11.60 27.56 -29.27
CA ILE A 225 -11.58 26.27 -28.54
C ILE A 225 -12.55 25.28 -29.16
N GLN A 226 -13.79 25.70 -29.38
CA GLN A 226 -14.85 24.81 -29.86
C GLN A 226 -14.63 24.41 -31.32
N LEU A 227 -14.07 25.28 -32.15
CA LEU A 227 -13.60 24.93 -33.49
C LEU A 227 -12.53 23.84 -33.45
N VAL A 228 -11.49 24.01 -32.62
CA VAL A 228 -10.43 23.00 -32.47
C VAL A 228 -10.98 21.68 -31.94
N LYS A 229 -11.93 21.72 -30.99
CA LYS A 229 -12.61 20.51 -30.48
C LYS A 229 -13.45 19.84 -31.57
N ALA A 230 -14.17 20.59 -32.39
CA ALA A 230 -14.91 20.03 -33.52
C ALA A 230 -13.96 19.33 -34.49
N LEU A 231 -12.84 19.98 -34.87
CA LEU A 231 -11.80 19.37 -35.71
C LEU A 231 -11.22 18.10 -35.08
N ALA A 232 -10.99 18.07 -33.77
CA ALA A 232 -10.49 16.90 -33.06
C ALA A 232 -11.40 15.67 -33.19
N GLU A 233 -12.73 15.87 -33.27
CA GLU A 233 -13.72 14.80 -33.47
C GLU A 233 -13.81 14.31 -34.93
N SER A 234 -13.15 14.98 -35.87
CA SER A 234 -13.05 14.48 -37.24
C SER A 234 -12.11 13.28 -37.31
N SER A 235 -12.50 12.20 -37.99
CA SER A 235 -11.63 11.03 -38.19
C SER A 235 -10.54 11.23 -39.25
N LYS A 236 -10.64 12.29 -40.06
CA LYS A 236 -9.68 12.63 -41.12
C LYS A 236 -9.41 14.13 -41.10
N TRP A 237 -8.14 14.50 -41.18
CA TRP A 237 -7.69 15.88 -41.30
C TRP A 237 -7.11 16.13 -42.69
N SER A 238 -7.50 17.26 -43.27
CA SER A 238 -6.81 17.84 -44.41
C SER A 238 -5.49 18.49 -43.96
N VAL A 239 -4.62 18.84 -44.92
CA VAL A 239 -3.40 19.61 -44.61
C VAL A 239 -3.75 20.96 -43.97
N ALA A 240 -4.87 21.57 -44.39
CA ALA A 240 -5.33 22.83 -43.81
C ALA A 240 -5.75 22.67 -42.34
N ASP A 241 -6.39 21.56 -41.98
CA ASP A 241 -6.79 21.29 -40.58
C ASP A 241 -5.57 21.12 -39.68
N VAL A 242 -4.54 20.37 -40.15
CA VAL A 242 -3.27 20.22 -39.44
C VAL A 242 -2.64 21.58 -39.17
N VAL A 243 -2.47 22.40 -40.22
CA VAL A 243 -1.86 23.73 -40.12
C VAL A 243 -2.66 24.64 -39.16
N LEU A 244 -3.99 24.61 -39.26
CA LEU A 244 -4.87 25.39 -38.40
C LEU A 244 -4.67 24.99 -36.94
N VAL A 245 -4.79 23.70 -36.60
CA VAL A 245 -4.69 23.24 -35.21
C VAL A 245 -3.27 23.46 -34.66
N GLN A 246 -2.22 23.22 -35.45
CA GLN A 246 -0.85 23.51 -35.04
C GLN A 246 -0.64 25.00 -34.74
N SER A 247 -1.22 25.91 -35.53
CA SER A 247 -1.13 27.35 -35.27
C SER A 247 -1.74 27.75 -33.91
N LYS A 248 -2.68 26.95 -33.38
CA LYS A 248 -3.34 27.20 -32.10
C LYS A 248 -2.51 26.81 -30.88
N LEU A 249 -1.38 26.11 -31.06
CA LEU A 249 -0.43 25.86 -29.97
C LEU A 249 0.27 27.14 -29.47
N THR A 250 0.28 28.20 -30.27
CA THR A 250 0.84 29.51 -29.89
C THR A 250 -0.24 30.59 -29.72
N ASP A 251 -1.51 30.19 -29.57
CA ASP A 251 -2.60 31.14 -29.32
C ASP A 251 -2.35 31.89 -27.99
N PRO A 252 -2.69 33.19 -27.89
CA PRO A 252 -2.55 33.95 -26.64
C PRO A 252 -3.33 33.32 -25.48
N ASP A 253 -4.47 32.67 -25.76
CA ASP A 253 -5.30 32.06 -24.74
C ASP A 253 -4.83 30.62 -24.40
N PRO A 254 -4.55 30.32 -23.11
CA PRO A 254 -4.06 29.00 -22.68
C PRO A 254 -5.06 27.87 -22.91
N PHE A 255 -6.37 28.12 -22.86
CA PHE A 255 -7.38 27.10 -23.13
C PHE A 255 -7.40 26.71 -24.60
N VAL A 256 -7.15 27.65 -25.50
CA VAL A 256 -7.00 27.37 -26.94
C VAL A 256 -5.76 26.49 -27.17
N ARG A 257 -4.63 26.82 -26.54
CA ARG A 257 -3.42 25.97 -26.59
C ARG A 257 -3.66 24.56 -26.06
N ARG A 258 -4.40 24.42 -24.95
CA ARG A 258 -4.76 23.11 -24.39
C ARG A 258 -5.63 22.31 -25.35
N ALA A 259 -6.67 22.92 -25.91
CA ALA A 259 -7.54 22.28 -26.89
C ALA A 259 -6.74 21.81 -28.13
N ALA A 260 -5.78 22.61 -28.59
CA ALA A 260 -4.90 22.26 -29.70
C ALA A 260 -4.01 21.05 -29.37
N ALA A 261 -3.39 21.02 -28.18
CA ALA A 261 -2.60 19.87 -27.74
C ALA A 261 -3.43 18.59 -27.66
N GLU A 262 -4.63 18.66 -27.07
CA GLU A 262 -5.58 17.55 -27.00
C GLU A 262 -6.01 17.05 -28.39
N ALA A 263 -6.22 17.96 -29.34
CA ALA A 263 -6.57 17.63 -30.72
C ALA A 263 -5.41 16.92 -31.43
N LEU A 264 -4.20 17.48 -31.40
CA LEU A 264 -3.01 16.84 -32.00
C LEU A 264 -2.70 15.49 -31.36
N GLY A 265 -2.97 15.33 -30.06
CA GLY A 265 -2.85 14.05 -29.36
C GLY A 265 -3.84 12.97 -29.83
N ARG A 266 -4.96 13.33 -30.46
CA ARG A 266 -5.91 12.40 -31.09
C ARG A 266 -5.56 12.08 -32.55
N HIS A 267 -4.68 12.88 -33.16
CA HIS A 267 -4.27 12.79 -34.56
C HIS A 267 -2.75 12.64 -34.70
N PRO A 268 -2.20 11.43 -34.48
CA PRO A 268 -0.76 11.25 -34.49
C PRO A 268 -0.11 11.56 -35.84
N ASN A 269 0.92 12.39 -35.84
CA ASN A 269 1.73 12.76 -36.99
C ASN A 269 3.14 13.19 -36.51
N PRO A 270 4.24 12.75 -37.16
CA PRO A 270 5.59 13.14 -36.76
C PRO A 270 5.81 14.67 -36.68
N ASP A 271 5.16 15.45 -37.53
CA ASP A 271 5.27 16.92 -37.55
C ASP A 271 4.68 17.58 -36.28
N HIS A 272 3.90 16.85 -35.48
CA HIS A 272 3.32 17.34 -34.24
C HIS A 272 4.31 17.30 -33.06
N VAL A 273 5.36 16.47 -33.12
CA VAL A 273 6.27 16.22 -31.99
C VAL A 273 6.98 17.50 -31.55
N ARG A 274 7.67 18.19 -32.47
CA ARG A 274 8.41 19.43 -32.15
C ARG A 274 7.50 20.56 -31.64
N PRO A 275 6.36 20.87 -32.29
CA PRO A 275 5.41 21.86 -31.75
C PRO A 275 4.92 21.53 -30.34
N LEU A 276 4.62 20.26 -30.04
CA LEU A 276 4.17 19.85 -28.71
C LEU A 276 5.29 19.92 -27.66
N LEU A 277 6.53 19.60 -28.01
CA LEU A 277 7.70 19.79 -27.14
C LEU A 277 7.90 21.27 -26.80
N ARG A 278 7.80 22.15 -27.81
CA ARG A 278 7.89 23.61 -27.60
C ARG A 278 6.75 24.13 -26.75
N LEU A 279 5.52 23.61 -26.91
CA LEU A 279 4.41 23.95 -26.04
C LEU A 279 4.74 23.60 -24.58
N TRP A 280 5.21 22.38 -24.32
CA TRP A 280 5.59 21.97 -22.96
C TRP A 280 6.69 22.89 -22.42
N GLU A 281 7.75 23.15 -23.19
CA GLU A 281 8.87 23.99 -22.76
C GLU A 281 8.48 25.43 -22.41
N THR A 282 7.57 26.02 -23.18
CA THR A 282 7.15 27.42 -23.00
C THR A 282 5.99 27.59 -22.02
N THR A 283 5.36 26.49 -21.58
CA THR A 283 4.24 26.54 -20.64
C THR A 283 4.75 26.72 -19.21
N PRO A 284 4.26 27.73 -18.47
CA PRO A 284 4.61 27.91 -17.06
C PRO A 284 4.21 26.67 -16.21
N PRO A 285 5.04 26.23 -15.24
CA PRO A 285 4.74 25.05 -14.42
C PRO A 285 3.41 25.13 -13.65
N GLU A 286 2.94 26.32 -13.33
CA GLU A 286 1.65 26.56 -12.67
C GLU A 286 0.44 26.22 -13.55
N ASP A 287 0.59 26.20 -14.88
CA ASP A 287 -0.42 25.68 -15.80
C ASP A 287 -0.22 24.17 -16.02
N ALA A 288 -0.27 23.44 -14.91
CA ALA A 288 0.05 22.03 -14.85
C ALA A 288 -0.85 21.16 -15.77
N GLN A 289 -2.11 21.56 -16.02
CA GLN A 289 -2.98 20.85 -16.95
C GLN A 289 -2.58 21.04 -18.41
N LEU A 290 -2.09 22.20 -18.82
CA LEU A 290 -1.57 22.40 -20.18
C LEU A 290 -0.29 21.57 -20.39
N VAL A 291 0.60 21.56 -19.39
CA VAL A 291 1.78 20.68 -19.39
C VAL A 291 1.36 19.22 -19.49
N HIS A 292 0.39 18.79 -18.69
CA HIS A 292 -0.12 17.41 -18.73
C HIS A 292 -0.76 17.06 -20.08
N ALA A 293 -1.53 17.98 -20.68
CA ALA A 293 -2.11 17.80 -22.01
C ALA A 293 -1.03 17.66 -23.09
N ALA A 294 0.02 18.47 -23.06
CA ALA A 294 1.16 18.36 -23.98
C ALA A 294 1.88 17.01 -23.82
N ARG A 295 2.11 16.55 -22.58
CA ARG A 295 2.73 15.25 -22.27
C ARG A 295 1.86 14.07 -22.76
N ILE A 296 0.53 14.13 -22.55
CA ILE A 296 -0.41 13.13 -23.10
C ILE A 296 -0.37 13.13 -24.63
N ALA A 297 -0.37 14.31 -25.26
CA ALA A 297 -0.35 14.43 -26.71
C ALA A 297 0.93 13.83 -27.29
N LEU A 298 2.10 14.14 -26.69
CA LEU A 298 3.39 13.55 -27.04
C LEU A 298 3.39 12.03 -26.88
N ARG A 299 2.88 11.51 -25.75
CA ARG A 299 2.76 10.06 -25.52
C ARG A 299 1.94 9.42 -26.63
N ASN A 300 0.83 10.03 -27.02
CA ASN A 300 -0.01 9.50 -28.09
C ASN A 300 0.70 9.52 -29.46
N GLN A 301 1.59 10.48 -29.72
CA GLN A 301 2.49 10.42 -30.88
C GLN A 301 3.39 9.17 -30.82
N LEU A 302 4.07 8.96 -29.69
CA LEU A 302 5.04 7.88 -29.52
C LEU A 302 4.41 6.48 -29.45
N ARG A 303 3.08 6.37 -29.28
CA ARG A 303 2.35 5.11 -29.40
C ARG A 303 2.32 4.57 -30.84
N VAL A 304 2.62 5.39 -31.84
CA VAL A 304 2.68 4.98 -33.25
C VAL A 304 4.13 4.66 -33.63
N PRO A 305 4.50 3.39 -33.91
CA PRO A 305 5.88 3.00 -34.17
C PRO A 305 6.56 3.77 -35.31
N ALA A 306 5.82 4.11 -36.37
CA ALA A 306 6.33 4.90 -37.48
C ALA A 306 6.75 6.32 -37.08
N ILE A 307 6.09 6.92 -36.08
CA ILE A 307 6.46 8.24 -35.55
C ILE A 307 7.74 8.13 -34.73
N VAL A 308 7.90 7.07 -33.93
CA VAL A 308 9.13 6.83 -33.17
C VAL A 308 10.32 6.66 -34.12
N ALA A 309 10.16 5.90 -35.20
CA ALA A 309 11.20 5.75 -36.24
C ALA A 309 11.54 7.09 -36.92
N ALA A 310 10.54 7.95 -37.16
CA ALA A 310 10.76 9.27 -37.75
C ALA A 310 11.57 10.22 -36.83
N LEU A 311 11.65 9.96 -35.52
CA LEU A 311 12.44 10.77 -34.59
C LEU A 311 13.94 10.73 -34.92
N GLU A 312 14.45 9.65 -35.52
CA GLU A 312 15.86 9.56 -35.94
C GLU A 312 16.23 10.64 -36.98
N SER A 313 15.26 11.09 -37.77
CA SER A 313 15.44 12.17 -38.74
C SER A 313 15.33 13.57 -38.12
N LEU A 314 14.86 13.68 -36.88
CA LEU A 314 14.75 14.94 -36.16
C LEU A 314 16.03 15.21 -35.37
N THR A 315 16.71 16.31 -35.70
CA THR A 315 17.79 16.82 -34.83
C THR A 315 17.16 17.37 -33.54
N LEU A 316 17.24 16.63 -32.44
CA LEU A 316 16.76 17.06 -31.12
C LEU A 316 17.92 17.61 -30.30
N SER A 317 17.70 18.72 -29.60
CA SER A 317 18.63 19.20 -28.57
C SER A 317 18.67 18.21 -27.38
N PRO A 318 19.72 18.22 -26.53
CA PRO A 318 19.79 17.34 -25.36
C PRO A 318 18.59 17.47 -24.41
N ALA A 319 18.05 18.68 -24.25
CA ALA A 319 16.86 18.93 -23.43
C ALA A 319 15.58 18.35 -24.05
N GLU A 320 15.40 18.51 -25.37
CA GLU A 320 14.28 17.88 -26.09
C GLU A 320 14.38 16.36 -26.05
N LEU A 321 15.57 15.80 -26.27
CA LEU A 321 15.82 14.35 -26.21
C LEU A 321 15.44 13.79 -24.84
N SER A 322 15.88 14.44 -23.76
CA SER A 322 15.54 14.03 -22.39
C SER A 322 14.03 13.98 -22.14
N ARG A 323 13.28 15.00 -22.59
CA ARG A 323 11.81 15.03 -22.50
C ARG A 323 11.15 13.93 -23.32
N VAL A 324 11.64 13.66 -24.54
CA VAL A 324 11.09 12.58 -25.37
C VAL A 324 11.36 11.22 -24.75
N VAL A 325 12.55 10.99 -24.18
CA VAL A 325 12.88 9.76 -23.44
C VAL A 325 11.95 9.57 -22.24
N GLU A 326 11.69 10.63 -21.46
CA GLU A 326 10.72 10.59 -20.34
C GLU A 326 9.34 10.11 -20.82
N ILE A 327 8.84 10.64 -21.93
CA ILE A 327 7.56 10.23 -22.50
C ILE A 327 7.61 8.82 -23.10
N ALA A 328 8.74 8.41 -23.68
CA ALA A 328 8.91 7.07 -24.23
C ALA A 328 8.79 5.98 -23.15
N LEU A 329 9.28 6.24 -21.92
CA LEU A 329 9.13 5.34 -20.78
C LEU A 329 7.66 5.08 -20.38
N ALA A 330 6.75 5.99 -20.75
CA ALA A 330 5.30 5.88 -20.55
C ALA A 330 4.58 5.08 -21.66
N VAL A 331 5.28 4.67 -22.72
CA VAL A 331 4.69 3.95 -23.86
C VAL A 331 5.12 2.48 -23.87
N PRO A 332 4.22 1.53 -23.58
CA PRO A 332 4.54 0.11 -23.56
C PRO A 332 4.60 -0.46 -24.99
N SER A 333 5.61 -0.06 -25.77
CA SER A 333 5.84 -0.55 -27.12
C SER A 333 7.32 -0.84 -27.35
N GLU A 334 7.61 -1.80 -28.22
CA GLU A 334 8.99 -2.14 -28.58
C GLU A 334 9.73 -0.95 -29.21
N ALA A 335 9.06 -0.16 -30.05
CA ALA A 335 9.66 1.00 -30.71
C ALA A 335 10.07 2.08 -29.70
N ALA A 336 9.16 2.47 -28.80
CA ALA A 336 9.46 3.48 -27.78
C ALA A 336 10.53 3.01 -26.80
N ALA A 337 10.47 1.73 -26.41
CA ALA A 337 11.44 1.17 -25.49
C ALA A 337 12.85 1.10 -26.08
N TRP A 338 12.95 0.73 -27.36
CA TRP A 338 14.22 0.73 -28.07
C TRP A 338 14.77 2.14 -28.24
N PHE A 339 13.93 3.11 -28.63
CA PHE A 339 14.33 4.51 -28.75
C PHE A 339 14.89 5.06 -27.42
N ALA A 340 14.20 4.81 -26.31
CA ALA A 340 14.64 5.26 -24.98
C ALA A 340 16.00 4.67 -24.60
N PHE A 341 16.19 3.36 -24.82
CA PHE A 341 17.47 2.68 -24.58
C PHE A 341 18.59 3.20 -25.49
N ASP A 342 18.33 3.33 -26.79
CA ASP A 342 19.33 3.78 -27.75
C ASP A 342 19.77 5.23 -27.48
N SER A 343 18.85 6.08 -27.05
CA SER A 343 19.14 7.46 -26.65
C SER A 343 20.13 7.53 -25.50
N VAL A 344 19.91 6.76 -24.42
CA VAL A 344 20.81 6.71 -23.25
C VAL A 344 22.07 5.89 -23.48
N ARG A 345 22.09 5.04 -24.52
CA ARG A 345 23.30 4.32 -24.97
C ARG A 345 24.29 5.25 -25.64
N GLN A 346 23.80 6.24 -26.39
CA GLN A 346 24.62 7.15 -27.21
C GLN A 346 25.07 8.41 -26.47
N HIS A 347 24.42 8.76 -25.36
CA HIS A 347 24.68 10.00 -24.60
C HIS A 347 24.93 9.68 -23.13
N ASP A 348 25.74 10.49 -22.45
CA ASP A 348 25.88 10.37 -21.01
C ASP A 348 24.57 10.76 -20.32
N ALA A 349 23.93 9.79 -19.68
CA ALA A 349 22.69 9.94 -18.94
C ALA A 349 22.89 9.63 -17.44
N PRO A 350 22.13 10.28 -16.53
CA PRO A 350 22.15 9.93 -15.12
C PRO A 350 21.81 8.46 -14.88
N ALA A 351 22.46 7.82 -13.90
CA ALA A 351 22.27 6.40 -13.61
C ALA A 351 20.79 6.00 -13.38
N PRO A 352 19.95 6.79 -12.67
CA PRO A 352 18.54 6.44 -12.49
C PRO A 352 17.76 6.36 -13.81
N LEU A 353 18.04 7.26 -14.76
CA LEU A 353 17.40 7.24 -16.07
C LEU A 353 17.82 6.00 -16.87
N VAL A 354 19.10 5.63 -16.81
CA VAL A 354 19.61 4.40 -17.45
C VAL A 354 18.89 3.17 -16.89
N GLU A 355 18.71 3.08 -15.58
CA GLU A 355 18.03 1.96 -14.93
C GLU A 355 16.54 1.88 -15.30
N GLN A 356 15.86 3.03 -15.41
CA GLN A 356 14.48 3.11 -15.90
C GLN A 356 14.38 2.64 -17.35
N CYS A 357 15.28 3.09 -18.23
CA CYS A 357 15.35 2.66 -19.62
C CYS A 357 15.62 1.16 -19.74
N LEU A 358 16.52 0.59 -18.94
CA LEU A 358 16.81 -0.85 -18.95
C LEU A 358 15.62 -1.68 -18.46
N THR A 359 14.93 -1.23 -17.41
CA THR A 359 13.70 -1.87 -16.93
C THR A 359 12.63 -1.85 -18.02
N HIS A 360 12.45 -0.68 -18.66
CA HIS A 360 11.45 -0.49 -19.69
C HIS A 360 11.77 -1.27 -20.98
N VAL A 361 13.04 -1.34 -21.40
CA VAL A 361 13.47 -2.12 -22.56
C VAL A 361 13.24 -3.61 -22.32
N ALA A 362 13.66 -4.16 -21.17
CA ALA A 362 13.44 -5.56 -20.85
C ALA A 362 11.95 -5.94 -20.74
N ARG A 363 11.09 -5.00 -20.36
CA ARG A 363 9.64 -5.21 -20.30
C ARG A 363 9.00 -5.32 -21.70
N ASN A 364 9.52 -4.61 -22.70
CA ASN A 364 8.81 -4.39 -23.97
C ASN A 364 9.47 -4.96 -25.24
N VAL A 365 10.78 -5.27 -25.24
CA VAL A 365 11.48 -5.73 -26.46
C VAL A 365 11.57 -7.26 -26.58
N GLY A 366 11.72 -7.76 -27.81
CA GLY A 366 11.95 -9.18 -28.10
C GLY A 366 13.28 -9.73 -27.54
N PRO A 367 13.45 -11.07 -27.47
CA PRO A 367 14.62 -11.72 -26.89
C PRO A 367 15.95 -11.34 -27.57
N ASP A 368 15.98 -11.19 -28.90
CA ASP A 368 17.21 -10.87 -29.64
C ASP A 368 17.75 -9.48 -29.28
N ARG A 369 16.86 -8.49 -29.19
CA ARG A 369 17.21 -7.12 -28.75
C ARG A 369 17.61 -7.09 -27.29
N LEU A 370 16.99 -7.90 -26.44
CA LEU A 370 17.36 -8.00 -25.04
C LEU A 370 18.78 -8.57 -24.87
N ASP A 371 19.18 -9.52 -25.71
CA ASP A 371 20.54 -10.04 -25.75
C ASP A 371 21.55 -9.01 -26.29
N GLU A 372 21.14 -8.12 -27.19
CA GLU A 372 21.96 -6.96 -27.59
C GLU A 372 22.18 -6.00 -26.41
N VAL A 373 21.12 -5.66 -25.69
CA VAL A 373 21.19 -4.80 -24.49
C VAL A 373 22.11 -5.43 -23.44
N ALA A 374 21.98 -6.74 -23.18
CA ALA A 374 22.81 -7.46 -22.23
C ALA A 374 24.30 -7.42 -22.60
N ARG A 375 24.65 -7.58 -23.89
CA ARG A 375 26.04 -7.46 -24.36
C ARG A 375 26.59 -6.05 -24.18
N PHE A 376 25.79 -5.05 -24.54
CA PHE A 376 26.18 -3.64 -24.38
C PHE A 376 26.50 -3.31 -22.92
N VAL A 377 25.61 -3.65 -21.99
CA VAL A 377 25.80 -3.37 -20.55
C VAL A 377 27.05 -4.09 -20.03
N GLN A 378 27.23 -5.37 -20.34
CA GLN A 378 28.41 -6.13 -19.93
C GLN A 378 29.72 -5.49 -20.43
N GLN A 379 29.75 -5.01 -21.68
CA GLN A 379 30.93 -4.35 -22.25
C GLN A 379 31.18 -2.98 -21.63
N ARG A 380 30.14 -2.15 -21.49
CA ARG A 380 30.24 -0.77 -20.98
C ARG A 380 30.70 -0.71 -19.52
N TYR A 381 30.32 -1.70 -18.72
CA TYR A 381 30.61 -1.77 -17.28
C TYR A 381 31.52 -2.95 -16.92
N ALA A 382 32.33 -3.46 -17.86
CA ALA A 382 33.15 -4.67 -17.67
C ALA A 382 34.06 -4.62 -16.42
N ALA A 383 34.56 -3.44 -16.06
CA ALA A 383 35.46 -3.21 -14.92
C ALA A 383 34.75 -2.88 -13.59
N ASP A 384 33.42 -2.74 -13.58
CA ASP A 384 32.65 -2.34 -12.40
C ASP A 384 31.53 -3.35 -12.12
N GLU A 385 31.83 -4.33 -11.25
CA GLU A 385 30.90 -5.39 -10.88
C GLU A 385 29.64 -4.87 -10.18
N PRO A 386 29.70 -3.95 -9.20
CA PRO A 386 28.50 -3.33 -8.62
C PRO A 386 27.58 -2.70 -9.66
N GLN A 387 28.12 -1.95 -10.63
CA GLN A 387 27.30 -1.34 -11.68
C GLN A 387 26.70 -2.41 -12.60
N GLN A 388 27.45 -3.46 -12.97
CA GLN A 388 26.90 -4.58 -13.75
C GLN A 388 25.73 -5.25 -13.04
N LEU A 389 25.86 -5.52 -11.75
CA LEU A 389 24.80 -6.13 -10.96
C LEU A 389 23.55 -5.25 -10.91
N ALA A 390 23.70 -3.95 -10.66
CA ALA A 390 22.58 -3.01 -10.65
C ALA A 390 21.83 -2.98 -11.99
N ARG A 391 22.54 -2.96 -13.12
CA ARG A 391 21.89 -2.95 -14.45
C ARG A 391 21.27 -4.30 -14.79
N PHE A 392 21.88 -5.40 -14.36
CA PHE A 392 21.27 -6.72 -14.48
C PHE A 392 19.95 -6.77 -13.71
N GLN A 393 19.91 -6.23 -12.49
CA GLN A 393 18.70 -6.17 -11.68
C GLN A 393 17.59 -5.40 -12.39
N SER A 394 17.88 -4.26 -13.02
CA SER A 394 16.90 -3.50 -13.80
C SER A 394 16.33 -4.32 -14.98
N LEU A 395 17.20 -4.99 -15.74
CA LEU A 395 16.78 -5.88 -16.83
C LEU A 395 15.94 -7.06 -16.33
N PHE A 396 16.38 -7.69 -15.24
CA PHE A 396 15.69 -8.82 -14.62
C PHE A 396 14.32 -8.42 -14.04
N ALA A 397 14.22 -7.24 -13.43
CA ALA A 397 12.97 -6.66 -12.96
C ALA A 397 12.00 -6.40 -14.12
N GLY A 398 12.47 -5.81 -15.22
CA GLY A 398 11.65 -5.58 -16.42
C GLY A 398 11.13 -6.89 -17.03
N LEU A 399 11.99 -7.91 -17.12
CA LEU A 399 11.62 -9.25 -17.60
C LEU A 399 10.56 -9.91 -16.71
N THR A 400 10.71 -9.78 -15.39
CA THR A 400 9.76 -10.31 -14.40
C THR A 400 8.42 -9.61 -14.47
N GLN A 401 8.40 -8.28 -14.63
CA GLN A 401 7.17 -7.48 -14.72
C GLN A 401 6.30 -7.82 -15.93
N ARG A 402 6.90 -8.28 -17.04
CA ARG A 402 6.16 -8.79 -18.20
C ARG A 402 5.75 -10.26 -18.09
N GLY A 403 6.06 -10.93 -16.98
CA GLY A 403 5.77 -12.34 -16.75
C GLY A 403 6.68 -13.32 -17.50
N ALA A 404 7.81 -12.85 -18.04
CA ALA A 404 8.78 -13.71 -18.71
C ALA A 404 9.83 -14.28 -17.73
N ARG A 405 10.47 -15.37 -18.12
CA ARG A 405 11.55 -16.02 -17.36
C ARG A 405 12.87 -15.94 -18.13
N LEU A 406 13.99 -16.02 -17.39
CA LEU A 406 15.31 -16.16 -18.02
C LEU A 406 15.41 -17.47 -18.80
N SER A 407 16.08 -17.43 -19.95
CA SER A 407 16.42 -18.60 -20.75
C SER A 407 17.92 -18.86 -20.63
N ALA A 408 18.32 -20.12 -20.42
CA ALA A 408 19.74 -20.50 -20.37
C ALA A 408 20.44 -20.28 -21.73
N ASP A 409 19.68 -20.30 -22.83
CA ASP A 409 20.19 -20.10 -24.18
C ASP A 409 20.35 -18.62 -24.56
N SER A 410 19.83 -17.70 -23.76
CA SER A 410 19.96 -16.26 -24.00
C SER A 410 21.23 -15.70 -23.35
N GLU A 411 21.75 -14.61 -23.90
CA GLU A 411 22.90 -13.92 -23.31
C GLU A 411 22.57 -13.35 -21.93
N LEU A 412 21.37 -12.79 -21.75
CA LEU A 412 20.92 -12.33 -20.44
C LEU A 412 20.91 -13.47 -19.40
N GLY A 413 20.47 -14.68 -19.77
CA GLY A 413 20.48 -15.84 -18.88
C GLY A 413 21.88 -16.32 -18.54
N ARG A 414 22.77 -16.45 -19.53
CA ARG A 414 24.18 -16.82 -19.28
C ARG A 414 24.89 -15.80 -18.40
N TRP A 415 24.66 -14.51 -18.62
CA TRP A 415 25.20 -13.45 -17.77
C TRP A 415 24.65 -13.54 -16.34
N GLY A 416 23.34 -13.74 -16.19
CA GLY A 416 22.70 -13.95 -14.90
C GLY A 416 23.27 -15.15 -14.15
N ALA A 417 23.52 -16.28 -14.83
CA ALA A 417 24.13 -17.45 -14.21
C ALA A 417 25.53 -17.14 -13.66
N ARG A 418 26.40 -16.48 -14.44
CA ARG A 418 27.73 -16.07 -13.98
C ARG A 418 27.67 -15.10 -12.79
N LEU A 419 26.72 -14.16 -12.80
CA LEU A 419 26.50 -13.28 -11.66
C LEU A 419 26.03 -14.06 -10.43
N ALA A 420 25.09 -14.99 -10.58
CA ALA A 420 24.59 -15.81 -9.49
C ALA A 420 25.71 -16.65 -8.86
N GLU A 421 26.57 -17.27 -9.68
CA GLU A 421 27.75 -18.02 -9.21
C GLU A 421 28.70 -17.14 -8.38
N ARG A 422 29.00 -15.93 -8.85
CA ARG A 422 29.86 -14.99 -8.10
C ARG A 422 29.23 -14.51 -6.81
N GLN A 423 27.96 -14.10 -6.86
CA GLN A 423 27.27 -13.56 -5.68
C GLN A 423 27.07 -14.62 -4.59
N LEU A 424 26.86 -15.89 -4.97
CA LEU A 424 26.65 -17.01 -4.06
C LEU A 424 27.92 -17.76 -3.67
N ASP A 425 29.10 -17.31 -4.12
CA ASP A 425 30.39 -17.87 -3.71
C ASP A 425 30.51 -17.80 -2.17
N PRO A 426 30.71 -18.95 -1.48
CA PRO A 426 30.87 -18.97 -0.02
C PRO A 426 32.12 -18.23 0.47
N ASN A 427 33.12 -18.00 -0.39
CA ASN A 427 34.36 -17.30 -0.04
C ASN A 427 34.28 -15.79 -0.29
N ARG A 428 33.19 -15.30 -0.90
CA ARG A 428 33.01 -13.86 -1.14
C ARG A 428 32.80 -13.16 0.20
N PRO A 429 33.56 -12.09 0.53
CA PRO A 429 33.32 -11.31 1.72
C PRO A 429 31.91 -10.69 1.64
N ARG A 430 31.09 -11.01 2.65
CA ARG A 430 29.71 -10.52 2.80
C ARG A 430 29.72 -9.48 3.90
N SER A 431 29.96 -8.23 3.54
CA SER A 431 29.73 -7.12 4.47
C SER A 431 29.17 -5.97 3.66
N LEU A 432 27.90 -5.66 3.89
CA LEU A 432 27.40 -4.36 3.46
C LEU A 432 28.15 -3.29 4.28
N PRO A 433 28.42 -2.10 3.72
CA PRO A 433 29.02 -1.01 4.51
C PRO A 433 28.19 -0.66 5.75
N TRP A 434 26.89 -0.93 5.71
CA TRP A 434 25.95 -0.83 6.82
C TRP A 434 24.97 -2.00 6.80
N GLU A 435 24.66 -2.52 7.97
CA GLU A 435 23.71 -3.60 8.16
C GLU A 435 22.64 -3.15 9.16
N ASN A 436 21.38 -3.50 8.89
CA ASN A 436 20.32 -3.34 9.87
C ASN A 436 20.23 -4.58 10.76
N HIS A 437 20.29 -4.37 12.07
CA HIS A 437 20.00 -5.38 13.07
C HIS A 437 18.70 -5.04 13.81
N PRO A 438 17.90 -6.03 14.21
CA PRO A 438 16.77 -5.77 15.09
C PRO A 438 17.28 -5.20 16.43
N VAL A 439 16.51 -4.29 17.01
CA VAL A 439 16.70 -3.92 18.43
C VAL A 439 16.54 -5.18 19.28
N PRO A 440 17.35 -5.42 20.32
CA PRO A 440 17.20 -6.58 21.18
C PRO A 440 15.75 -6.75 21.66
N GLY A 441 15.15 -7.91 21.36
CA GLY A 441 13.76 -8.21 21.72
C GLY A 441 12.68 -7.68 20.76
N SER A 442 13.07 -6.93 19.73
CA SER A 442 12.18 -6.49 18.64
C SER A 442 12.21 -7.47 17.47
N THR A 443 11.05 -7.72 16.87
CA THR A 443 10.90 -8.44 15.60
C THR A 443 10.58 -7.49 14.44
N SER A 444 10.82 -6.19 14.62
CA SER A 444 10.54 -5.17 13.62
C SER A 444 11.30 -5.42 12.32
N ARG A 445 10.66 -5.06 11.20
CA ARG A 445 11.34 -4.97 9.90
C ARG A 445 12.34 -3.81 9.91
N ASN A 446 13.21 -3.79 8.91
CA ASN A 446 14.20 -2.74 8.75
C ASN A 446 13.54 -1.34 8.60
N PRO A 447 13.76 -0.40 9.54
CA PRO A 447 13.22 0.96 9.44
C PRO A 447 14.00 1.82 8.45
N TRP A 448 15.26 1.49 8.20
CA TRP A 448 16.22 2.36 7.55
C TRP A 448 16.01 2.44 6.03
N GLY A 449 15.95 3.68 5.54
CA GLY A 449 16.02 4.07 4.15
C GLY A 449 16.99 5.25 3.98
N VAL A 450 17.04 5.83 2.79
CA VAL A 450 17.78 7.08 2.53
C VAL A 450 16.82 8.19 2.15
N ARG A 451 17.01 9.39 2.73
CA ARG A 451 16.21 10.58 2.42
C ARG A 451 17.07 11.84 2.46
N HIS A 452 16.64 12.88 1.76
CA HIS A 452 17.19 14.23 1.93
C HIS A 452 16.73 14.82 3.27
N ARG A 453 17.63 15.53 3.96
CA ARG A 453 17.31 16.28 5.18
C ARG A 453 17.96 17.65 5.18
N ASP A 454 17.19 18.64 5.61
CA ASP A 454 17.70 19.98 5.87
C ASP A 454 18.72 19.96 7.00
N SER A 455 19.77 20.76 6.87
CA SER A 455 20.86 20.88 7.84
C SER A 455 21.00 22.34 8.29
N THR A 456 21.45 22.55 9.53
CA THR A 456 21.61 23.91 10.10
C THR A 456 22.68 24.77 9.41
N ASP A 457 23.51 24.18 8.53
CA ASP A 457 24.44 24.92 7.66
C ASP A 457 23.81 25.38 6.33
N GLY A 458 22.50 25.19 6.15
CA GLY A 458 21.77 25.63 4.96
C GLY A 458 21.78 24.64 3.80
N ASN A 459 22.31 23.42 3.99
CA ASN A 459 22.27 22.37 2.98
C ASN A 459 20.98 21.52 3.13
N GLY A 460 20.06 21.64 2.17
CA GLY A 460 18.81 20.88 2.10
C GLY A 460 18.85 19.60 1.26
N ASP A 461 19.97 19.36 0.56
CA ASP A 461 20.08 18.33 -0.48
C ASP A 461 21.02 17.17 -0.09
N ALA A 462 21.45 17.11 1.17
CA ALA A 462 22.29 16.03 1.65
C ALA A 462 21.48 14.76 1.97
N TRP A 463 22.01 13.60 1.59
CA TRP A 463 21.45 12.29 1.93
C TRP A 463 21.76 11.92 3.39
N PHE A 464 20.78 11.31 4.05
CA PHE A 464 20.86 10.74 5.39
C PHE A 464 20.34 9.31 5.39
N PHE A 465 20.93 8.44 6.21
CA PHE A 465 20.29 7.20 6.62
C PHE A 465 19.18 7.56 7.60
N ASP A 466 17.95 7.12 7.32
CA ASP A 466 16.75 7.66 7.94
C ASP A 466 15.80 6.52 8.33
N SER A 467 15.49 6.40 9.61
CA SER A 467 14.65 5.32 10.13
C SER A 467 13.15 5.52 9.87
N ILE A 468 12.68 6.72 9.50
CA ILE A 468 11.26 6.91 9.16
C ILE A 468 10.94 6.40 7.75
N ALA A 469 11.96 6.17 6.92
CA ALA A 469 11.81 5.97 5.48
C ALA A 469 10.91 4.77 5.12
N ASN A 470 10.94 3.70 5.91
CA ASN A 470 10.12 2.51 5.70
C ASN A 470 8.89 2.43 6.62
N GLY A 471 8.68 3.42 7.49
CA GLY A 471 7.54 3.50 8.40
C GLY A 471 7.95 3.86 9.83
N GLU A 472 7.24 4.81 10.42
CA GLU A 472 7.58 5.45 11.71
C GLU A 472 7.41 4.56 12.95
N GLN A 473 6.77 3.40 12.82
CA GLN A 473 6.65 2.42 13.92
C GLN A 473 7.71 1.32 13.88
N LEU A 474 8.58 1.34 12.87
CA LEU A 474 9.63 0.34 12.73
C LEU A 474 10.85 0.75 13.57
N THR A 475 11.44 -0.23 14.27
CA THR A 475 12.64 -0.05 15.08
C THR A 475 13.80 -0.85 14.50
N GLY A 476 15.04 -0.39 14.67
CA GLY A 476 16.23 -1.08 14.18
C GLY A 476 17.53 -0.40 14.59
N VAL A 477 18.63 -1.16 14.47
CA VAL A 477 20.00 -0.69 14.72
C VAL A 477 20.75 -0.74 13.39
N LEU A 478 21.02 0.42 12.81
CA LEU A 478 21.89 0.53 11.65
C LEU A 478 23.34 0.54 12.11
N ARG A 479 24.10 -0.48 11.74
CA ARG A 479 25.48 -0.70 12.18
C ARG A 479 26.44 -0.61 11.00
N SER A 480 27.53 0.13 11.15
CA SER A 480 28.57 0.20 10.12
C SER A 480 29.44 -1.06 10.09
N ALA A 481 30.11 -1.31 8.96
CA ALA A 481 31.29 -2.16 8.95
C ALA A 481 32.35 -1.64 9.96
N PRO A 482 33.21 -2.51 10.50
CA PRO A 482 34.33 -2.09 11.35
C PRO A 482 35.26 -1.13 10.62
N PHE A 483 35.72 -0.09 11.31
CA PHE A 483 36.66 0.91 10.78
C PHE A 483 37.72 1.29 11.82
N VAL A 484 38.84 1.83 11.34
CA VAL A 484 39.89 2.37 12.23
C VAL A 484 39.40 3.70 12.81
N ILE A 485 39.30 3.78 14.13
CA ILE A 485 38.83 4.97 14.85
C ILE A 485 39.83 6.12 14.61
N PRO A 486 39.38 7.28 14.09
CA PRO A 486 40.20 8.48 13.94
C PRO A 486 40.38 9.22 15.27
N GLU A 487 41.26 10.22 15.34
CA GLU A 487 41.38 11.07 16.53
C GLU A 487 40.11 11.89 16.81
N THR A 488 39.39 12.29 15.76
CA THR A 488 38.11 12.98 15.83
C THR A 488 37.14 12.41 14.79
N LEU A 489 35.86 12.30 15.15
CA LEU A 489 34.80 11.91 14.23
C LEU A 489 33.63 12.87 14.36
N SER A 490 33.29 13.53 13.25
CA SER A 490 32.11 14.36 13.11
C SER A 490 31.06 13.68 12.23
N PHE A 491 29.79 13.91 12.55
CA PHE A 491 28.64 13.44 11.77
C PHE A 491 27.46 14.38 11.99
N TRP A 492 26.44 14.26 11.16
CA TRP A 492 25.21 15.05 11.26
C TRP A 492 24.05 14.16 11.68
N MET A 493 23.17 14.68 12.53
CA MET A 493 22.01 13.94 13.03
C MET A 493 20.77 14.84 13.18
N CYS A 494 19.61 14.32 12.79
CA CYS A 494 18.27 14.86 13.08
C CYS A 494 17.36 13.73 13.61
N GLY A 495 16.15 14.09 14.04
CA GLY A 495 15.16 13.15 14.54
C GLY A 495 14.65 13.48 15.93
N HIS A 496 13.85 12.56 16.45
CA HIS A 496 13.05 12.71 17.67
C HIS A 496 13.13 11.46 18.54
N ASN A 497 12.58 11.59 19.75
CA ASN A 497 12.52 10.54 20.77
C ASN A 497 11.10 10.45 21.37
N GLY A 498 10.07 10.83 20.60
CA GLY A 498 8.70 11.03 21.05
C GLY A 498 8.24 12.48 20.88
N PHE A 499 6.94 12.73 21.11
CA PHE A 499 6.26 13.99 20.81
C PHE A 499 6.98 15.24 21.32
N PRO A 500 6.96 16.37 20.59
CA PRO A 500 7.41 17.67 21.09
C PRO A 500 6.80 17.98 22.47
N ASP A 501 7.56 18.65 23.33
CA ASP A 501 7.14 19.05 24.69
C ASP A 501 6.92 17.93 25.72
N THR A 502 7.17 16.67 25.37
CA THR A 502 7.26 15.55 26.34
C THR A 502 8.70 15.31 26.81
N ASN A 503 8.92 14.57 27.92
CA ASN A 503 10.26 14.12 28.36
C ASN A 503 10.42 12.58 28.29
N PRO A 504 10.37 12.01 27.09
CA PRO A 504 10.40 10.56 26.87
C PRO A 504 11.82 9.99 27.09
N PRO A 505 11.94 8.68 27.38
CA PRO A 505 13.23 8.02 27.53
C PRO A 505 14.05 8.12 26.23
N PRO A 506 15.37 8.37 26.28
CA PRO A 506 16.20 8.56 25.09
C PRO A 506 16.60 7.22 24.46
N VAL A 507 15.60 6.51 23.94
CA VAL A 507 15.77 5.20 23.31
C VAL A 507 16.44 5.33 21.94
N ASN A 508 16.18 6.42 21.21
CA ASN A 508 16.84 6.75 19.95
C ASN A 508 18.17 7.44 20.21
N HIS A 509 19.24 6.93 19.62
CA HIS A 509 20.60 7.46 19.81
C HIS A 509 21.58 6.99 18.73
N ALA A 510 22.62 7.78 18.51
CA ALA A 510 23.84 7.34 17.82
C ALA A 510 24.90 6.93 18.85
N ARG A 511 25.70 5.91 18.56
CA ARG A 511 26.82 5.49 19.42
C ARG A 511 27.99 4.91 18.65
N LEU A 512 29.18 4.98 19.24
CA LEU A 512 30.39 4.33 18.78
C LEU A 512 30.79 3.23 19.77
N LYS A 513 31.10 2.05 19.25
CA LYS A 513 31.57 0.90 20.04
C LYS A 513 32.94 0.43 19.59
N LEU A 514 33.73 -0.14 20.50
CA LEU A 514 34.90 -0.93 20.14
C LEU A 514 34.45 -2.26 19.52
N ALA A 515 35.05 -2.65 18.40
CA ALA A 515 34.64 -3.81 17.61
C ALA A 515 34.91 -5.15 18.33
N ASP A 516 35.94 -5.21 19.17
CA ASP A 516 36.39 -6.43 19.86
C ASP A 516 35.62 -6.72 21.16
N SER A 517 35.40 -5.69 21.96
CA SER A 517 34.83 -5.77 23.31
C SER A 517 33.35 -5.37 23.36
N GLY A 518 32.88 -4.66 22.34
CA GLY A 518 31.53 -4.08 22.33
C GLY A 518 31.34 -2.90 23.29
N GLU A 519 32.41 -2.41 23.93
CA GLU A 519 32.36 -1.25 24.83
C GLU A 519 31.89 0.00 24.08
N VAL A 520 30.88 0.69 24.62
CA VAL A 520 30.40 1.96 24.06
C VAL A 520 31.31 3.09 24.52
N ILE A 521 31.94 3.79 23.57
CA ILE A 521 32.95 4.83 23.85
C ILE A 521 32.45 6.25 23.55
N ALA A 522 31.38 6.41 22.78
CA ALA A 522 30.70 7.68 22.56
C ALA A 522 29.21 7.45 22.28
N ARG A 523 28.34 8.40 22.64
CA ARG A 523 26.88 8.33 22.45
C ARG A 523 26.26 9.72 22.37
N GLU A 524 25.32 9.91 21.44
CA GLU A 524 24.54 11.15 21.27
C GLU A 524 23.06 10.85 21.06
N ILE A 525 22.21 11.80 21.45
CA ILE A 525 20.75 11.72 21.32
C ILE A 525 20.31 12.71 20.22
N PRO A 526 19.33 12.36 19.35
CA PRO A 526 18.86 13.24 18.30
C PRO A 526 18.30 14.56 18.86
N PRO A 527 18.40 15.67 18.11
CA PRO A 527 18.13 17.02 18.59
C PRO A 527 16.65 17.35 18.81
N ARG A 528 15.72 16.41 18.59
CA ARG A 528 14.26 16.63 18.56
C ARG A 528 13.85 17.68 17.54
N SER A 529 14.40 17.52 16.34
CA SER A 529 14.28 18.47 15.23
C SER A 529 14.39 17.70 13.91
N ASP A 530 13.60 18.12 12.92
CA ASP A 530 13.67 17.60 11.55
C ASP A 530 14.91 18.11 10.81
N VAL A 531 15.51 19.20 11.31
CA VAL A 531 16.73 19.81 10.79
C VAL A 531 17.96 19.22 11.48
N ALA A 532 18.91 18.73 10.69
CA ALA A 532 20.14 18.07 11.13
C ALA A 532 21.15 19.06 11.72
N ARG A 533 21.83 18.62 12.78
CA ARG A 533 22.92 19.34 13.45
C ARG A 533 24.19 18.50 13.45
N GLN A 534 25.34 19.17 13.46
CA GLN A 534 26.64 18.52 13.53
C GLN A 534 26.99 18.13 14.97
N TYR A 535 27.53 16.93 15.13
CA TYR A 535 28.12 16.40 16.36
C TYR A 535 29.59 16.05 16.07
N THR A 536 30.46 16.25 17.06
CA THR A 536 31.89 15.95 16.95
C THR A 536 32.37 15.25 18.21
N TRP A 537 32.92 14.05 18.06
CA TRP A 537 33.53 13.27 19.14
C TRP A 537 35.04 13.41 19.15
N ASP A 538 35.62 13.63 20.34
CA ASP A 538 37.05 13.47 20.60
C ASP A 538 37.35 12.02 20.96
N LEU A 539 38.14 11.36 20.12
CA LEU A 539 38.39 9.93 20.16
C LEU A 539 39.89 9.61 20.28
N LYS A 540 40.75 10.59 20.62
CA LYS A 540 42.21 10.41 20.71
C LYS A 540 42.65 9.21 21.53
N ARG A 541 41.92 8.91 22.62
CA ARG A 541 42.20 7.76 23.50
C ARG A 541 42.04 6.40 22.80
N TRP A 542 41.18 6.31 21.79
CA TRP A 542 40.85 5.09 21.06
C TRP A 542 41.32 5.11 19.60
N ALA A 543 42.00 6.18 19.18
CA ALA A 543 42.53 6.31 17.83
C ALA A 543 43.42 5.11 17.45
N GLY A 544 43.22 4.57 16.25
CA GLY A 544 43.92 3.38 15.75
C GLY A 544 43.30 2.04 16.15
N LYS A 545 42.34 1.99 17.07
CA LYS A 545 41.56 0.78 17.36
C LYS A 545 40.45 0.56 16.33
N GLN A 546 39.90 -0.65 16.27
CA GLN A 546 38.73 -0.96 15.46
C GLN A 546 37.44 -0.58 16.19
N GLY A 547 36.59 0.20 15.51
CA GLY A 547 35.31 0.67 16.02
C GLY A 547 34.17 0.40 15.05
N VAL A 548 32.95 0.49 15.58
CA VAL A 548 31.70 0.30 14.85
C VAL A 548 30.71 1.39 15.25
N PHE A 549 30.15 2.10 14.27
CA PHE A 549 29.14 3.13 14.50
C PHE A 549 27.75 2.48 14.45
N GLU A 550 26.88 2.84 15.39
CA GLU A 550 25.49 2.38 15.42
C GLU A 550 24.54 3.58 15.54
N ALA A 551 23.56 3.66 14.64
CA ALA A 551 22.37 4.47 14.82
C ALA A 551 21.24 3.55 15.30
N VAL A 552 20.63 3.87 16.44
CA VAL A 552 19.65 3.03 17.12
C VAL A 552 18.31 3.76 17.13
N ASP A 553 17.33 3.21 16.42
CA ASP A 553 15.93 3.56 16.56
C ASP A 553 15.23 2.47 17.35
N ALA A 554 14.83 2.79 18.58
CA ALA A 554 14.13 1.88 19.48
C ALA A 554 12.81 2.47 20.00
N ASP A 555 12.36 3.59 19.41
CA ASP A 555 11.10 4.21 19.76
C ASP A 555 9.96 3.55 18.97
N THR A 556 8.98 3.00 19.69
CA THR A 556 7.80 2.35 19.09
C THR A 556 6.58 3.27 19.06
N ALA A 557 6.74 4.56 19.37
CA ALA A 557 5.62 5.49 19.33
C ALA A 557 5.10 5.66 17.90
N THR A 558 3.84 6.09 17.78
CA THR A 558 3.16 6.20 16.49
C THR A 558 3.55 7.45 15.70
N ALA A 559 4.28 8.38 16.32
CA ALA A 559 4.76 9.63 15.75
C ALA A 559 5.97 10.14 16.54
N TYR A 560 6.83 10.92 15.87
CA TYR A 560 8.06 11.49 16.42
C TYR A 560 9.04 10.42 16.95
N ALA A 561 9.01 9.23 16.36
CA ALA A 561 9.79 8.06 16.74
C ALA A 561 10.78 7.70 15.63
N TRP A 562 11.78 8.54 15.40
CA TRP A 562 12.76 8.30 14.33
C TRP A 562 14.07 9.08 14.52
N LEU A 563 15.15 8.64 13.87
CA LEU A 563 16.38 9.41 13.73
C LEU A 563 17.01 9.24 12.36
N ALA A 564 17.84 10.22 11.98
CA ALA A 564 18.63 10.12 10.77
C ALA A 564 20.07 10.58 10.99
N VAL A 565 21.03 9.88 10.37
CA VAL A 565 22.47 10.17 10.47
C VAL A 565 23.14 10.22 9.10
N GLY A 566 24.15 11.06 8.94
CA GLY A 566 24.88 11.19 7.67
C GLY A 566 26.09 12.12 7.76
N ARG A 567 26.69 12.40 6.60
CA ARG A 567 27.77 13.39 6.43
C ARG A 567 28.95 13.18 7.40
N PHE A 568 29.49 11.96 7.44
CA PHE A 568 30.60 11.58 8.31
C PHE A 568 31.93 12.21 7.86
N SER A 569 32.71 12.74 8.81
CA SER A 569 34.03 13.35 8.57
C SER A 569 35.00 13.04 9.72
N PRO A 570 36.21 12.52 9.47
CA PRO A 570 36.72 12.07 8.17
C PRO A 570 35.86 10.92 7.60
N PRO A 571 35.91 10.62 6.29
CA PRO A 571 35.06 9.62 5.64
C PRO A 571 35.54 8.18 5.92
N VAL A 572 35.74 7.86 7.21
CA VAL A 572 36.10 6.52 7.70
C VAL A 572 34.89 5.59 7.78
N VAL A 573 33.69 6.15 7.71
CA VAL A 573 32.42 5.43 7.57
C VAL A 573 31.72 5.90 6.30
N VAL A 574 31.13 4.97 5.56
CA VAL A 574 30.44 5.26 4.29
C VAL A 574 29.22 6.14 4.56
N SER A 575 29.13 7.28 3.88
CA SER A 575 27.95 8.14 3.94
C SER A 575 26.82 7.61 3.03
N PRO A 576 25.54 7.88 3.35
CA PRO A 576 24.40 7.50 2.53
C PRO A 576 24.43 8.18 1.16
N THR A 577 23.92 7.48 0.15
CA THR A 577 23.72 7.99 -1.21
C THR A 577 22.34 7.58 -1.71
N GLU A 578 21.85 8.26 -2.76
CA GLU A 578 20.65 7.83 -3.48
C GLU A 578 20.72 6.32 -3.82
N GLY A 579 19.62 5.59 -3.62
CA GLY A 579 19.52 4.18 -3.97
C GLY A 579 20.30 3.21 -3.08
N TYR A 580 20.86 3.64 -1.94
CA TYR A 580 21.50 2.72 -0.99
C TYR A 580 20.52 1.62 -0.54
N ALA A 581 20.86 0.36 -0.83
CA ALA A 581 20.07 -0.79 -0.42
C ALA A 581 20.59 -1.34 0.92
N PHE A 582 19.72 -1.33 1.94
CA PHE A 582 19.94 -1.98 3.23
C PHE A 582 19.56 -3.46 3.20
N THR A 583 19.61 -4.03 2.01
CA THR A 583 19.34 -5.42 1.75
C THR A 583 20.28 -5.83 0.64
N ASP A 584 20.87 -7.01 0.75
CA ASP A 584 21.69 -7.55 -0.34
C ASP A 584 20.77 -8.01 -1.49
N THR A 585 20.27 -7.03 -2.25
CA THR A 585 19.45 -7.23 -3.45
C THR A 585 20.21 -8.08 -4.47
N GLY A 586 21.54 -8.06 -4.43
CA GLY A 586 22.42 -8.90 -5.21
C GLY A 586 22.22 -10.38 -4.91
N LEU A 587 22.25 -10.76 -3.63
CA LEU A 587 21.97 -12.12 -3.18
C LEU A 587 20.54 -12.55 -3.51
N ILE A 588 19.54 -11.71 -3.28
CA ILE A 588 18.14 -12.03 -3.64
C ILE A 588 18.04 -12.33 -5.14
N THR A 589 18.61 -11.45 -5.96
CA THR A 589 18.62 -11.61 -7.42
C THR A 589 19.34 -12.89 -7.82
N ALA A 590 20.53 -13.16 -7.25
CA ALA A 590 21.30 -14.36 -7.54
C ALA A 590 20.53 -15.65 -7.20
N VAL A 591 19.88 -15.68 -6.04
CA VAL A 591 19.05 -16.81 -5.61
C VAL A 591 17.86 -17.03 -6.56
N GLN A 592 17.20 -15.95 -6.97
CA GLN A 592 16.07 -16.00 -7.92
C GLN A 592 16.53 -16.47 -9.31
N VAL A 593 17.65 -15.97 -9.81
CA VAL A 593 18.26 -16.40 -11.07
C VAL A 593 18.63 -17.88 -11.02
N ALA A 594 19.27 -18.32 -9.94
CA ALA A 594 19.63 -19.73 -9.75
C ALA A 594 18.39 -20.63 -9.86
N ALA A 595 17.27 -20.25 -9.26
CA ALA A 595 16.02 -20.99 -9.34
C ALA A 595 15.35 -20.92 -10.73
N GLN A 596 15.39 -19.77 -11.42
CA GLN A 596 14.81 -19.63 -12.76
C GLN A 596 15.58 -20.41 -13.83
N LEU A 597 16.91 -20.50 -13.70
CA LEU A 597 17.82 -21.21 -14.60
C LEU A 597 18.20 -22.63 -14.10
N PRO A 598 17.34 -23.25 -13.27
CA PRO A 598 17.66 -24.35 -12.34
C PRO A 598 19.15 -24.71 -12.14
N LEU A 599 19.97 -23.76 -11.66
CA LEU A 599 21.42 -23.95 -11.46
C LEU A 599 21.71 -24.85 -10.25
N ARG A 600 21.66 -26.17 -10.45
CA ARG A 600 21.82 -27.16 -9.36
C ARG A 600 23.17 -27.09 -8.65
N SER A 601 24.22 -26.58 -9.30
CA SER A 601 25.53 -26.31 -8.68
C SER A 601 25.44 -25.34 -7.49
N LEU A 602 24.42 -24.47 -7.47
CA LEU A 602 24.19 -23.47 -6.42
C LEU A 602 23.22 -23.94 -5.33
N SER A 603 22.79 -25.20 -5.35
CA SER A 603 21.90 -25.80 -4.33
C SER A 603 22.43 -25.65 -2.91
N THR A 604 23.68 -26.02 -2.67
CA THR A 604 24.31 -25.96 -1.33
C THR A 604 24.41 -24.54 -0.79
N PRO A 605 24.95 -23.54 -1.53
CA PRO A 605 24.91 -22.14 -1.11
C PRO A 605 23.51 -21.62 -0.77
N VAL A 606 22.50 -21.94 -1.59
CA VAL A 606 21.11 -21.50 -1.36
C VAL A 606 20.52 -22.10 -0.08
N VAL A 607 20.69 -23.41 0.16
CA VAL A 607 20.21 -24.04 1.39
C VAL A 607 20.97 -23.52 2.62
N ARG A 608 22.27 -23.22 2.50
CA ARG A 608 23.05 -22.60 3.56
C ARG A 608 22.51 -21.22 3.92
N LEU A 609 22.19 -20.38 2.92
CA LEU A 609 21.60 -19.05 3.14
C LEU A 609 20.25 -19.14 3.86
N LEU A 610 19.40 -20.12 3.53
CA LEU A 610 18.13 -20.33 4.25
C LEU A 610 18.35 -20.58 5.76
N GLY A 611 19.34 -21.39 6.10
CA GLY A 611 19.67 -21.75 7.48
C GLY A 611 20.50 -20.71 8.24
N ASP A 612 21.05 -19.71 7.55
CA ASP A 612 21.90 -18.68 8.15
C ASP A 612 21.05 -17.65 8.90
N ARG A 613 21.04 -17.71 10.24
CA ARG A 613 20.30 -16.77 11.09
C ARG A 613 20.86 -15.35 11.06
N HIS A 614 22.08 -15.14 10.55
CA HIS A 614 22.67 -13.83 10.37
C HIS A 614 22.32 -13.21 9.01
N ALA A 615 21.87 -14.01 8.04
CA ALA A 615 21.38 -13.49 6.77
C ALA A 615 20.04 -12.75 6.96
N GLU A 616 19.87 -11.70 6.17
CA GLU A 616 18.67 -10.88 6.21
C GLU A 616 17.42 -11.68 5.84
N LEU A 617 16.30 -11.36 6.47
CA LEU A 617 15.03 -12.07 6.28
C LEU A 617 14.61 -12.18 4.79
N PRO A 618 14.65 -11.11 3.96
CA PRO A 618 14.30 -11.22 2.55
C PRO A 618 15.20 -12.18 1.76
N VAL A 619 16.49 -12.25 2.07
CA VAL A 619 17.44 -13.20 1.46
C VAL A 619 17.07 -14.63 1.84
N ARG A 620 16.77 -14.90 3.12
CA ARG A 620 16.34 -16.22 3.60
C ARG A 620 15.01 -16.65 2.97
N GLN A 621 14.07 -15.72 2.78
CA GLN A 621 12.79 -15.99 2.12
C GLN A 621 12.96 -16.31 0.62
N ALA A 622 13.83 -15.57 -0.08
CA ALA A 622 14.20 -15.89 -1.45
C ALA A 622 14.84 -17.29 -1.52
N ALA A 623 15.74 -17.60 -0.59
CA ALA A 623 16.43 -18.89 -0.50
C ALA A 623 15.48 -20.05 -0.21
N ALA A 624 14.47 -19.87 0.66
CA ALA A 624 13.41 -20.83 0.90
C ALA A 624 12.68 -21.21 -0.39
N SER A 625 12.26 -20.20 -1.15
CA SER A 625 11.50 -20.38 -2.39
C SER A 625 12.35 -21.01 -3.50
N ALA A 626 13.59 -20.53 -3.67
CA ALA A 626 14.53 -21.07 -4.65
C ALA A 626 14.98 -22.51 -4.33
N GLY A 627 15.20 -22.81 -3.05
CA GLY A 627 15.60 -24.13 -2.57
C GLY A 627 14.59 -25.21 -2.92
N MET A 628 13.29 -24.89 -2.92
CA MET A 628 12.24 -25.84 -3.33
C MET A 628 12.39 -26.31 -4.79
N THR A 629 12.99 -25.50 -5.66
CA THR A 629 13.32 -25.85 -7.06
C THR A 629 14.67 -26.56 -7.16
N LEU A 630 15.69 -26.05 -6.46
CA LEU A 630 17.08 -26.47 -6.62
C LEU A 630 17.45 -27.74 -5.83
N ALA A 631 16.92 -27.86 -4.60
CA ALA A 631 17.38 -28.81 -3.58
C ALA A 631 16.25 -29.27 -2.65
N ARG A 632 15.09 -29.63 -3.23
CA ARG A 632 13.84 -29.87 -2.49
C ARG A 632 13.98 -30.70 -1.20
N PRO A 633 14.69 -31.85 -1.15
CA PRO A 633 14.80 -32.62 0.09
C PRO A 633 15.51 -31.85 1.22
N ALA A 634 16.65 -31.24 0.94
CA ALA A 634 17.42 -30.47 1.93
C ALA A 634 16.67 -29.20 2.37
N THR A 635 15.97 -28.55 1.43
CA THR A 635 15.13 -27.39 1.74
C THR A 635 13.93 -27.76 2.62
N VAL A 636 13.25 -28.88 2.35
CA VAL A 636 12.13 -29.34 3.18
C VAL A 636 12.60 -29.60 4.61
N ALA A 637 13.73 -30.28 4.81
CA ALA A 637 14.29 -30.50 6.14
C ALA A 637 14.58 -29.17 6.88
N ALA A 638 15.19 -28.19 6.19
CA ALA A 638 15.43 -26.86 6.76
C ALA A 638 14.13 -26.11 7.11
N LEU A 639 13.11 -26.16 6.23
CA LEU A 639 11.81 -25.53 6.48
C LEU A 639 11.07 -26.20 7.65
N CYS A 640 11.15 -27.53 7.79
CA CYS A 640 10.61 -28.25 8.94
C CYS A 640 11.23 -27.77 10.25
N ALA A 641 12.55 -27.55 10.28
CA ALA A 641 13.24 -27.00 11.45
C ALA A 641 12.82 -25.54 11.73
N ILE A 642 12.73 -24.71 10.69
CA ILE A 642 12.36 -23.29 10.80
C ILE A 642 10.93 -23.12 11.32
N VAL A 643 9.94 -23.82 10.76
CA VAL A 643 8.53 -23.63 11.13
C VAL A 643 8.25 -23.97 12.60
N GLN A 644 8.99 -24.97 13.13
CA GLN A 644 8.88 -25.44 14.51
C GLN A 644 9.66 -24.58 15.52
N ASN A 645 10.62 -23.77 15.07
CA ASN A 645 11.45 -22.98 15.96
C ASN A 645 10.78 -21.65 16.35
N PRO A 646 10.44 -21.42 17.63
CA PRO A 646 9.82 -20.16 18.07
C PRO A 646 10.75 -18.95 18.00
N GLU A 647 12.07 -19.15 17.89
CA GLU A 647 13.05 -18.07 17.75
C GLU A 647 13.16 -17.52 16.32
N GLU A 648 12.63 -18.22 15.32
CA GLU A 648 12.65 -17.74 13.93
C GLU A 648 11.62 -16.63 13.70
N PRO A 649 11.89 -15.66 12.80
CA PRO A 649 10.94 -14.60 12.49
C PRO A 649 9.59 -15.16 12.02
N ALA A 650 8.49 -14.61 12.55
CA ALA A 650 7.13 -15.06 12.22
C ALA A 650 6.87 -15.09 10.70
N ALA A 651 7.32 -14.08 9.97
CA ALA A 651 7.19 -14.01 8.51
C ALA A 651 7.93 -15.15 7.78
N LEU A 652 9.07 -15.61 8.29
CA LEU A 652 9.79 -16.75 7.72
C LEU A 652 9.07 -18.06 8.03
N ARG A 653 8.55 -18.21 9.25
CA ARG A 653 7.75 -19.37 9.68
C ARG A 653 6.46 -19.50 8.88
N MET A 654 5.78 -18.39 8.60
CA MET A 654 4.59 -18.34 7.73
C MET A 654 4.91 -18.81 6.31
N LEU A 655 6.00 -18.31 5.71
CA LEU A 655 6.46 -18.76 4.39
C LEU A 655 6.82 -20.26 4.41
N ALA A 656 7.53 -20.72 5.44
CA ALA A 656 7.86 -22.13 5.60
C ALA A 656 6.60 -22.99 5.68
N ALA A 657 5.59 -22.57 6.44
CA ALA A 657 4.29 -23.25 6.51
C ALA A 657 3.62 -23.36 5.13
N GLN A 658 3.56 -22.25 4.39
CA GLN A 658 2.98 -22.21 3.05
C GLN A 658 3.70 -23.16 2.08
N LEU A 659 5.04 -23.14 2.06
CA LEU A 659 5.84 -24.01 1.18
C LEU A 659 5.71 -25.49 1.57
N LEU A 660 5.71 -25.81 2.86
CA LEU A 660 5.52 -27.17 3.37
C LEU A 660 4.11 -27.71 3.11
N GLY A 661 3.09 -26.86 3.12
CA GLY A 661 1.71 -27.26 2.79
C GLY A 661 1.57 -27.80 1.36
N ALA A 662 2.46 -27.43 0.44
CA ALA A 662 2.54 -27.95 -0.92
C ALA A 662 3.40 -29.23 -1.05
N VAL A 663 3.93 -29.75 0.07
CA VAL A 663 4.80 -30.94 0.10
C VAL A 663 4.02 -32.12 0.69
N PRO A 664 3.72 -33.17 -0.09
CA PRO A 664 2.85 -34.26 0.34
C PRO A 664 3.56 -35.32 1.22
N THR A 665 4.54 -34.94 2.05
CA THR A 665 5.29 -35.88 2.91
C THR A 665 4.72 -35.93 4.33
N GLN A 666 4.89 -37.08 5.01
CA GLN A 666 4.52 -37.21 6.42
C GLN A 666 5.36 -36.29 7.31
N GLU A 667 6.64 -36.15 7.02
CA GLU A 667 7.56 -35.25 7.72
C GLU A 667 7.05 -33.80 7.73
N ALA A 668 6.69 -33.25 6.56
CA ALA A 668 6.16 -31.90 6.45
C ALA A 668 4.85 -31.72 7.22
N ARG A 669 3.92 -32.69 7.12
CA ARG A 669 2.66 -32.66 7.88
C ARG A 669 2.89 -32.70 9.39
N MET A 670 3.80 -33.53 9.86
CA MET A 670 4.14 -33.62 11.28
C MET A 670 4.82 -32.34 11.78
N ALA A 671 5.72 -31.75 11.00
CA ALA A 671 6.35 -30.48 11.35
C ALA A 671 5.32 -29.33 11.47
N LEU A 672 4.38 -29.25 10.52
CA LEU A 672 3.27 -28.28 10.56
C LEU A 672 2.37 -28.49 11.78
N ALA A 673 2.02 -29.75 12.09
CA ALA A 673 1.21 -30.10 13.25
C ALA A 673 1.91 -29.74 14.57
N THR A 674 3.18 -30.07 14.71
CA THR A 674 3.97 -29.68 15.89
C THR A 674 4.02 -28.17 16.04
N ALA A 675 4.28 -27.43 14.95
CA ALA A 675 4.30 -25.97 14.97
C ALA A 675 2.92 -25.37 15.32
N LEU A 676 1.82 -25.94 14.81
CA LEU A 676 0.45 -25.48 15.12
C LEU A 676 0.15 -25.59 16.61
N GLY A 677 0.66 -26.64 17.27
CA GLY A 677 0.45 -26.89 18.70
C GLY A 677 1.00 -25.81 19.62
N THR A 678 2.07 -25.13 19.19
CA THR A 678 2.78 -24.12 20.00
C THR A 678 2.68 -22.72 19.43
N ALA A 679 2.07 -22.55 18.25
CA ALA A 679 1.96 -21.27 17.57
C ALA A 679 0.97 -20.30 18.28
N PRO A 680 1.28 -18.99 18.29
CA PRO A 680 0.31 -17.95 18.62
C PRO A 680 -0.72 -17.80 17.49
N ALA A 681 -1.83 -17.10 17.75
CA ALA A 681 -2.95 -17.00 16.79
C ALA A 681 -2.57 -16.62 15.38
N PRO A 682 -1.78 -15.55 15.15
CA PRO A 682 -1.54 -15.06 13.81
C PRO A 682 -0.86 -16.12 12.93
N LEU A 683 -0.14 -17.06 13.55
CA LEU A 683 0.54 -18.15 12.88
C LEU A 683 -0.30 -19.44 12.82
N GLN A 684 -1.27 -19.65 13.72
CA GLN A 684 -2.14 -20.83 13.69
C GLN A 684 -2.96 -20.93 12.40
N GLN A 685 -3.51 -19.82 11.90
CA GLN A 685 -4.34 -19.82 10.69
C GLN A 685 -3.53 -20.23 9.43
N PRO A 686 -2.36 -19.64 9.14
CA PRO A 686 -1.50 -20.11 8.05
C PRO A 686 -1.07 -21.57 8.17
N LEU A 687 -0.77 -22.05 9.38
CA LEU A 687 -0.40 -23.45 9.64
C LEU A 687 -1.57 -24.41 9.40
N ALA A 688 -2.77 -24.05 9.86
CA ALA A 688 -3.99 -24.82 9.64
C ALA A 688 -4.35 -24.88 8.15
N MET A 689 -4.24 -23.76 7.43
CA MET A 689 -4.39 -23.70 5.97
C MET A 689 -3.40 -24.61 5.25
N ALA A 690 -2.13 -24.63 5.68
CA ALA A 690 -1.11 -25.51 5.13
C ALA A 690 -1.42 -27.00 5.37
N LEU A 691 -1.87 -27.38 6.58
CA LEU A 691 -2.32 -28.75 6.89
C LEU A 691 -3.55 -29.16 6.07
N ALA A 692 -4.52 -28.26 5.94
CA ALA A 692 -5.69 -28.43 5.06
C ALA A 692 -5.33 -28.38 3.56
N GLY A 693 -4.04 -28.40 3.21
CA GLY A 693 -3.56 -28.62 1.86
C GLY A 693 -3.90 -30.01 1.30
N SER A 694 -4.10 -31.01 2.17
CA SER A 694 -4.34 -32.41 1.80
C SER A 694 -5.32 -33.11 2.74
N GLN A 695 -5.97 -34.19 2.29
CA GLN A 695 -6.91 -34.95 3.12
C GLN A 695 -6.29 -35.50 4.42
N PRO A 696 -5.09 -36.15 4.43
CA PRO A 696 -4.47 -36.60 5.68
C PRO A 696 -4.11 -35.46 6.64
N GLY A 697 -3.77 -34.27 6.10
CA GLY A 697 -3.49 -33.10 6.91
C GLY A 697 -4.76 -32.47 7.49
N GLY A 698 -5.86 -32.48 6.74
CA GLY A 698 -7.18 -32.08 7.24
C GLY A 698 -7.67 -32.98 8.38
N GLU A 699 -7.51 -34.30 8.27
CA GLU A 699 -7.83 -35.23 9.36
C GLU A 699 -6.96 -34.98 10.60
N LEU A 700 -5.65 -34.77 10.41
CA LEU A 700 -4.75 -34.43 11.50
C LEU A 700 -5.12 -33.11 12.16
N LEU A 701 -5.56 -32.10 11.40
CA LEU A 701 -6.03 -30.83 11.93
C LEU A 701 -7.25 -31.03 12.84
N PHE A 702 -8.25 -31.80 12.41
CA PHE A 702 -9.40 -32.12 13.27
C PHE A 702 -8.98 -32.90 14.52
N GLN A 703 -8.03 -33.84 14.42
CA GLN A 703 -7.50 -34.55 15.59
C GLN A 703 -6.81 -33.60 16.57
N MET A 704 -6.02 -32.65 16.06
CA MET A 704 -5.35 -31.65 16.88
C MET A 704 -6.33 -30.72 17.60
N ILE A 705 -7.37 -30.26 16.91
CA ILE A 705 -8.43 -29.43 17.49
C ILE A 705 -9.24 -30.24 18.51
N GLY A 706 -9.62 -31.47 18.17
CA GLY A 706 -10.35 -32.38 19.05
C GLY A 706 -9.62 -32.66 20.36
N ASN A 707 -8.29 -32.79 20.30
CA ASN A 707 -7.43 -32.97 21.47
C ASN A 707 -7.06 -31.66 22.19
N GLY A 708 -7.51 -30.50 21.69
CA GLY A 708 -7.22 -29.19 22.28
C GLY A 708 -5.80 -28.68 22.06
N ARG A 709 -5.05 -29.30 21.14
CA ARG A 709 -3.70 -28.85 20.74
C ARG A 709 -3.73 -27.69 19.75
N ALA A 710 -4.87 -27.46 19.08
CA ALA A 710 -5.10 -26.31 18.22
C ALA A 710 -6.45 -25.68 18.54
N SER A 711 -6.62 -24.38 18.24
CA SER A 711 -7.85 -23.68 18.62
C SER A 711 -9.03 -24.13 17.76
N ALA A 712 -10.14 -24.47 18.41
CA ALA A 712 -11.39 -24.77 17.70
C ALA A 712 -11.98 -23.56 16.97
N ARG A 713 -11.58 -22.33 17.32
CA ARG A 713 -11.95 -21.10 16.58
C ARG A 713 -11.44 -21.10 15.14
N LEU A 714 -10.41 -21.89 14.82
CA LEU A 714 -9.97 -22.08 13.43
C LEU A 714 -11.12 -22.60 12.54
N LEU A 715 -12.02 -23.42 13.09
CA LEU A 715 -13.20 -23.94 12.37
C LEU A 715 -14.33 -22.90 12.23
N GLN A 716 -14.08 -21.63 12.58
CA GLN A 716 -14.94 -20.49 12.27
C GLN A 716 -14.31 -19.59 11.17
N ASP A 717 -13.06 -19.84 10.78
CA ASP A 717 -12.35 -19.10 9.73
C ASP A 717 -12.86 -19.52 8.35
N LYS A 718 -13.52 -18.60 7.65
CA LYS A 718 -14.14 -18.88 6.35
C LYS A 718 -13.14 -19.41 5.29
N PRO A 719 -11.95 -18.81 5.09
CA PRO A 719 -10.95 -19.37 4.19
C PRO A 719 -10.57 -20.82 4.48
N LEU A 720 -10.41 -21.19 5.76
CA LEU A 720 -10.12 -22.56 6.17
C LEU A 720 -11.30 -23.50 5.93
N LEU A 721 -12.52 -23.06 6.25
CA LEU A 721 -13.73 -23.85 5.99
C LEU A 721 -13.92 -24.13 4.50
N ASP A 722 -13.73 -23.12 3.64
CA ASP A 722 -13.80 -23.27 2.18
C ASP A 722 -12.73 -24.27 1.69
N ARG A 723 -11.53 -24.25 2.29
CA ARG A 723 -10.46 -25.20 1.97
C ARG A 723 -10.79 -26.64 2.40
N LEU A 724 -11.26 -26.82 3.64
CA LEU A 724 -11.71 -28.12 4.16
C LEU A 724 -12.90 -28.66 3.36
N ALA A 725 -13.72 -27.78 2.79
CA ALA A 725 -14.85 -28.17 1.95
C ALA A 725 -14.44 -28.90 0.67
N THR A 726 -13.23 -28.64 0.15
CA THR A 726 -12.68 -29.33 -1.02
C THR A 726 -12.11 -30.71 -0.73
N LEU A 727 -12.03 -31.11 0.54
CA LEU A 727 -11.44 -32.39 0.98
C LEU A 727 -12.54 -33.40 1.34
N SER A 728 -12.29 -34.67 1.05
CA SER A 728 -13.15 -35.78 1.49
C SER A 728 -12.81 -36.17 2.93
N ILE A 729 -13.41 -35.46 3.90
CA ILE A 729 -13.24 -35.70 5.35
C ILE A 729 -14.54 -36.28 5.90
N GLU A 730 -14.43 -37.39 6.65
CA GLU A 730 -15.59 -38.08 7.19
C GLU A 730 -16.27 -37.25 8.30
N ASN A 731 -17.60 -37.18 8.27
CA ASN A 731 -18.44 -36.48 9.25
C ASN A 731 -18.02 -35.03 9.51
N ARG A 732 -17.44 -34.36 8.49
CA ARG A 732 -16.85 -33.01 8.61
C ARG A 732 -17.79 -32.01 9.28
N ASP A 733 -19.01 -31.86 8.77
CA ASP A 733 -19.95 -30.82 9.23
C ASP A 733 -20.42 -31.09 10.66
N GLN A 734 -20.63 -32.37 11.01
CA GLN A 734 -20.91 -32.79 12.38
C GLN A 734 -19.74 -32.47 13.32
N ARG A 735 -18.50 -32.81 12.94
CA ARG A 735 -17.29 -32.52 13.73
C ARG A 735 -17.08 -31.02 13.92
N ILE A 736 -17.36 -30.20 12.89
CA ILE A 736 -17.30 -28.74 13.01
C ILE A 736 -18.33 -28.25 14.02
N ALA A 737 -19.58 -28.71 13.92
CA ALA A 737 -20.64 -28.32 14.84
C ALA A 737 -20.30 -28.70 16.29
N GLU A 738 -19.83 -29.93 16.52
CA GLU A 738 -19.44 -30.42 17.85
C GLU A 738 -18.25 -29.64 18.44
N LEU A 739 -17.21 -29.38 17.65
CA LEU A 739 -16.00 -28.71 18.12
C LEU A 739 -16.18 -27.20 18.32
N THR A 740 -17.15 -26.58 17.63
CA THR A 740 -17.42 -25.13 17.74
C THR A 740 -18.57 -24.78 18.68
N GLN A 741 -19.28 -25.78 19.21
CA GLN A 741 -20.43 -25.57 20.09
C GLN A 741 -20.05 -24.76 21.33
N GLY A 742 -20.75 -23.64 21.54
CA GLY A 742 -20.60 -22.80 22.73
C GLY A 742 -19.31 -21.97 22.80
N LEU A 743 -18.52 -21.90 21.71
CA LEU A 743 -17.31 -21.08 21.68
C LEU A 743 -17.63 -19.58 21.56
N PRO A 744 -17.02 -18.72 22.39
CA PRO A 744 -17.14 -17.28 22.24
C PRO A 744 -16.41 -16.80 20.98
N ALA A 745 -16.93 -15.72 20.37
CA ALA A 745 -16.28 -15.05 19.25
C ALA A 745 -14.91 -14.48 19.64
N ALA A 746 -14.04 -14.27 18.65
CA ALA A 746 -12.70 -13.71 18.89
C ALA A 746 -12.77 -12.23 19.30
N ASP A 747 -12.33 -11.91 20.52
CA ASP A 747 -12.30 -10.53 21.03
C ASP A 747 -11.17 -9.71 20.37
N ASP A 748 -11.53 -8.68 19.59
CA ASP A 748 -10.59 -7.75 18.96
C ASP A 748 -9.80 -6.91 19.97
N ARG A 749 -10.41 -6.52 21.10
CA ARG A 749 -9.77 -5.72 22.15
C ARG A 749 -8.67 -6.54 22.82
N LEU A 750 -8.95 -7.81 23.11
CA LEU A 750 -7.97 -8.73 23.69
C LEU A 750 -6.79 -8.98 22.75
N ARG A 751 -7.06 -9.16 21.44
CA ARG A 751 -6.02 -9.28 20.40
C ARG A 751 -5.11 -8.05 20.35
N GLN A 752 -5.68 -6.85 20.37
CA GLN A 752 -4.90 -5.60 20.40
C GLN A 752 -4.09 -5.44 21.68
N MET A 753 -4.58 -5.94 22.82
CA MET A 753 -3.85 -5.92 24.07
C MET A 753 -2.67 -6.89 24.05
N ILE A 754 -2.86 -8.12 23.57
CA ILE A 754 -1.78 -9.12 23.42
C ILE A 754 -0.69 -8.59 22.48
N ALA A 755 -1.07 -7.98 21.35
CA ALA A 755 -0.11 -7.40 20.41
C ALA A 755 0.71 -6.26 21.05
N ARG A 756 0.06 -5.34 21.76
CA ARG A 756 0.74 -4.25 22.50
C ARG A 756 1.67 -4.78 23.58
N LEU A 757 1.22 -5.73 24.39
CA LEU A 757 2.03 -6.36 25.44
C LEU A 757 3.24 -7.09 24.86
N THR A 758 3.05 -7.83 23.76
CA THR A 758 4.13 -8.53 23.05
C THR A 758 5.20 -7.55 22.55
N ALA A 759 4.79 -6.43 21.95
CA ALA A 759 5.72 -5.40 21.47
C ALA A 759 6.51 -4.73 22.63
N SER A 760 5.89 -4.56 23.80
CA SER A 760 6.51 -3.94 24.97
C SER A 760 7.30 -4.90 25.88
N ALA A 761 7.32 -6.21 25.59
CA ALA A 761 7.83 -7.22 26.52
C ALA A 761 9.34 -7.10 26.83
N SER A 762 10.10 -6.37 26.01
CA SER A 762 11.56 -6.24 26.14
C SER A 762 12.03 -4.87 26.63
N THR A 763 11.12 -3.91 26.85
CA THR A 763 11.45 -2.50 27.09
C THR A 763 11.14 -2.01 28.51
N THR A 764 10.77 -2.90 29.44
CA THR A 764 10.21 -2.50 30.74
C THR A 764 11.01 -2.95 31.96
N ASP A 765 10.91 -2.20 33.07
CA ASP A 765 11.45 -2.49 34.42
C ASP A 765 10.80 -3.72 35.12
N ALA A 766 10.23 -4.66 34.36
CA ALA A 766 9.54 -5.83 34.88
C ALA A 766 10.54 -6.83 35.49
N THR A 767 10.46 -7.03 36.81
CA THR A 767 11.32 -7.98 37.49
C THR A 767 10.63 -9.35 37.64
N PRO A 768 11.31 -10.46 37.32
CA PRO A 768 10.78 -11.81 37.55
C PRO A 768 10.54 -12.13 39.03
N GLU A 769 11.17 -11.41 39.96
CA GLU A 769 10.89 -11.49 41.38
C GLU A 769 9.49 -10.95 41.72
N ALA A 770 9.09 -9.81 41.14
CA ALA A 770 7.71 -9.33 41.22
C ALA A 770 6.73 -10.30 40.51
N GLY A 771 7.17 -10.89 39.39
CA GLY A 771 6.40 -11.91 38.68
C GLY A 771 6.11 -13.16 39.50
N ALA A 772 7.09 -13.62 40.28
CA ALA A 772 6.91 -14.73 41.22
C ALA A 772 5.86 -14.42 42.29
N ALA A 773 5.78 -13.16 42.75
CA ALA A 773 4.75 -12.73 43.70
C ALA A 773 3.35 -12.75 43.07
N VAL A 774 3.21 -12.31 41.81
CA VAL A 774 1.95 -12.40 41.05
C VAL A 774 1.54 -13.86 40.84
N PHE A 775 2.48 -14.73 40.46
CA PHE A 775 2.24 -16.18 40.32
C PHE A 775 1.73 -16.80 41.62
N LYS A 776 2.37 -16.47 42.75
CA LYS A 776 1.98 -16.95 44.08
C LYS A 776 0.60 -16.46 44.51
N LYS A 777 0.15 -15.30 44.05
CA LYS A 777 -1.17 -14.75 44.36
C LYS A 777 -2.27 -15.34 43.50
N SER A 778 -2.03 -15.49 42.19
CA SER A 778 -3.09 -15.70 41.20
C SER A 778 -3.05 -17.04 40.48
N CYS A 779 -1.92 -17.75 40.47
CA CYS A 779 -1.73 -18.96 39.65
C CYS A 779 -1.44 -20.22 40.48
N VAL A 780 -0.78 -20.10 41.63
CA VAL A 780 -0.31 -21.23 42.44
C VAL A 780 -1.42 -22.13 43.00
N ALA A 781 -2.64 -21.60 43.15
CA ALA A 781 -3.79 -22.36 43.64
C ALA A 781 -4.15 -23.52 42.68
N CYS A 782 -3.93 -23.32 41.38
CA CYS A 782 -4.26 -24.31 40.36
C CYS A 782 -3.01 -24.96 39.76
N HIS A 783 -1.92 -24.21 39.54
CA HIS A 783 -0.74 -24.66 38.80
C HIS A 783 0.47 -24.98 39.69
N ARG A 784 1.37 -25.82 39.14
CA ARG A 784 2.64 -26.22 39.76
C ARG A 784 3.87 -25.78 38.99
N ILE A 785 4.92 -25.41 39.71
CA ILE A 785 6.29 -25.25 39.21
C ILE A 785 7.22 -25.90 40.25
N ASN A 786 8.20 -26.69 39.82
CA ASN A 786 9.12 -27.42 40.71
C ASN A 786 8.41 -28.22 41.84
N ASN A 787 7.27 -28.85 41.52
CA ASN A 787 6.39 -29.57 42.44
C ASN A 787 5.67 -28.72 43.52
N GLU A 788 5.80 -27.40 43.52
CA GLU A 788 5.10 -26.50 44.44
C GLU A 788 3.82 -25.93 43.79
N GLY A 789 2.67 -26.03 44.49
CA GLY A 789 1.37 -25.50 44.04
C GLY A 789 0.23 -26.53 43.91
N GLY A 790 -0.86 -26.12 43.26
CA GLY A 790 -2.09 -26.89 43.05
C GLY A 790 -1.97 -28.00 42.00
N LYS A 791 -2.92 -28.94 41.98
CA LYS A 791 -2.98 -30.06 41.00
C LYS A 791 -4.17 -29.97 40.04
N VAL A 792 -4.87 -28.83 40.02
CA VAL A 792 -6.06 -28.64 39.18
C VAL A 792 -5.66 -28.26 37.75
N GLY A 793 -4.71 -27.34 37.58
CA GLY A 793 -4.17 -26.95 36.29
C GLY A 793 -2.93 -27.76 35.89
N PRO A 794 -2.47 -27.65 34.64
CA PRO A 794 -1.23 -28.27 34.18
C PRO A 794 -0.01 -27.76 34.96
N GLN A 795 0.99 -28.62 35.08
CA GLN A 795 2.33 -28.25 35.54
C GLN A 795 2.99 -27.31 34.50
N LEU A 796 3.63 -26.25 34.99
CA LEU A 796 4.17 -25.16 34.18
C LEU A 796 5.71 -25.18 34.09
N ASP A 797 6.35 -26.27 34.49
CA ASP A 797 7.76 -26.49 34.23
C ASP A 797 8.02 -26.56 32.71
N GLY A 798 8.97 -25.78 32.20
CA GLY A 798 9.24 -25.69 30.77
C GLY A 798 8.32 -24.73 30.00
N VAL A 799 7.34 -24.09 30.64
CA VAL A 799 6.34 -23.24 29.96
C VAL A 799 6.97 -22.06 29.20
N GLY A 800 8.15 -21.60 29.64
CA GLY A 800 8.91 -20.53 28.99
C GLY A 800 9.34 -20.83 27.55
N ASN A 801 9.34 -22.10 27.14
CA ASN A 801 9.67 -22.52 25.77
C ASN A 801 8.58 -22.16 24.73
N ARG A 802 7.38 -21.75 25.17
CA ARG A 802 6.27 -21.35 24.27
C ARG A 802 6.44 -19.96 23.65
N GLY A 803 7.31 -19.12 24.24
CA GLY A 803 7.54 -17.75 23.78
C GLY A 803 6.50 -16.74 24.31
N VAL A 804 6.80 -15.46 24.11
CA VAL A 804 6.06 -14.32 24.70
C VAL A 804 4.58 -14.32 24.32
N GLU A 805 4.30 -14.24 23.02
CA GLU A 805 2.95 -14.04 22.50
C GLU A 805 2.03 -15.20 22.89
N ARG A 806 2.53 -16.43 22.79
CA ARG A 806 1.75 -17.62 23.14
C ARG A 806 1.44 -17.70 24.64
N LEU A 807 2.37 -17.30 25.51
CA LEU A 807 2.12 -17.26 26.95
C LEU A 807 1.08 -16.22 27.33
N LEU A 808 1.13 -15.04 26.71
CA LEU A 808 0.12 -14.00 26.90
C LEU A 808 -1.27 -14.50 26.49
N GLU A 809 -1.36 -15.22 25.37
CA GLU A 809 -2.62 -15.86 24.94
C GLU A 809 -3.13 -16.90 25.94
N ASP A 810 -2.26 -17.80 26.43
CA ASP A 810 -2.65 -18.84 27.38
C ASP A 810 -3.17 -18.24 28.71
N VAL A 811 -2.67 -17.07 29.12
CA VAL A 811 -3.09 -16.36 30.35
C VAL A 811 -4.34 -15.51 30.13
N LEU A 812 -4.40 -14.76 29.04
CA LEU A 812 -5.44 -13.76 28.79
C LEU A 812 -6.66 -14.32 28.06
N ASP A 813 -6.51 -15.40 27.31
CA ASP A 813 -7.58 -16.11 26.59
C ASP A 813 -7.51 -17.63 26.87
N PRO A 814 -7.70 -18.06 28.12
CA PRO A 814 -7.50 -19.46 28.53
C PRO A 814 -8.47 -20.45 27.89
N ASN A 815 -9.57 -19.96 27.31
CA ASN A 815 -10.56 -20.78 26.59
C ASN A 815 -10.18 -21.04 25.13
N ARG A 816 -9.07 -20.47 24.65
CA ARG A 816 -8.70 -20.56 23.24
C ARG A 816 -8.18 -21.93 22.83
N ASN A 817 -7.32 -22.51 23.67
CA ASN A 817 -6.66 -23.79 23.44
C ASN A 817 -6.77 -24.62 24.74
N VAL A 818 -7.90 -25.31 24.89
CA VAL A 818 -8.16 -26.15 26.06
C VAL A 818 -7.87 -27.59 25.70
N ASP A 819 -6.73 -28.10 26.17
CA ASP A 819 -6.38 -29.52 26.05
C ASP A 819 -7.51 -30.38 26.62
N ALA A 820 -7.84 -31.48 25.93
CA ALA A 820 -8.97 -32.33 26.30
C ALA A 820 -8.90 -32.83 27.75
N ALA A 821 -7.69 -33.01 28.31
CA ALA A 821 -7.49 -33.40 29.70
C ALA A 821 -7.86 -32.33 30.72
N PHE A 822 -8.00 -31.07 30.31
CA PHE A 822 -8.28 -29.90 31.16
C PHE A 822 -9.61 -29.22 30.86
N ARG A 823 -10.49 -29.87 30.08
CA ARG A 823 -11.85 -29.40 29.80
C ARG A 823 -12.73 -29.48 31.04
N ALA A 824 -13.45 -28.40 31.33
CA ALA A 824 -14.35 -28.38 32.48
C ALA A 824 -15.53 -29.33 32.27
N ILE A 825 -16.03 -29.91 33.37
CA ILE A 825 -17.32 -30.59 33.44
C ILE A 825 -18.33 -29.64 34.10
N VAL A 826 -19.55 -29.62 33.57
CA VAL A 826 -20.69 -28.93 34.17
C VAL A 826 -21.63 -30.00 34.71
N ILE A 827 -21.86 -29.97 36.01
CA ILE A 827 -22.72 -30.92 36.73
C ILE A 827 -23.90 -30.15 37.30
N ALA A 828 -25.11 -30.47 36.84
CA ALA A 828 -26.34 -30.04 37.48
C ALA A 828 -26.70 -31.06 38.57
N ARG A 829 -26.84 -30.58 39.81
CA ARG A 829 -27.20 -31.41 40.95
C ARG A 829 -28.70 -31.43 41.17
N THR A 830 -29.20 -32.51 41.77
CA THR A 830 -30.63 -32.69 42.10
C THR A 830 -31.19 -31.63 43.06
N ASP A 831 -30.33 -30.88 43.76
CA ASP A 831 -30.69 -29.76 44.63
C ASP A 831 -30.74 -28.41 43.89
N GLY A 832 -30.58 -28.40 42.56
CA GLY A 832 -30.59 -27.22 41.70
C GLY A 832 -29.26 -26.47 41.62
N VAL A 833 -28.20 -26.92 42.31
CA VAL A 833 -26.88 -26.29 42.25
C VAL A 833 -26.09 -26.79 41.04
N VAL A 834 -25.55 -25.88 40.25
CA VAL A 834 -24.64 -26.20 39.14
C VAL A 834 -23.19 -26.05 39.59
N VAL A 835 -22.40 -27.11 39.44
CA VAL A 835 -20.96 -27.11 39.71
C VAL A 835 -20.20 -27.19 38.40
N THR A 836 -19.28 -26.25 38.19
CA THR A 836 -18.39 -26.21 37.02
C THR A 836 -16.94 -26.28 37.48
N GLY A 837 -16.16 -27.19 36.92
CA GLY A 837 -14.73 -27.32 37.23
C GLY A 837 -14.08 -28.49 36.50
N LEU A 838 -12.83 -28.82 36.81
CA LEU A 838 -12.14 -29.95 36.18
C LEU A 838 -12.47 -31.26 36.89
N LYS A 839 -12.90 -32.29 36.17
CA LYS A 839 -13.04 -33.64 36.73
C LYS A 839 -11.65 -34.22 37.04
N LEU A 840 -11.30 -34.35 38.32
CA LEU A 840 -9.99 -34.83 38.75
C LEU A 840 -9.96 -36.37 38.82
N ARG A 841 -10.99 -36.97 39.42
CA ARG A 841 -11.12 -38.43 39.62
C ARG A 841 -12.53 -38.84 40.02
N GLU A 842 -12.82 -40.12 39.92
CA GLU A 842 -13.98 -40.76 40.55
C GLU A 842 -13.50 -41.64 41.70
N GLU A 843 -14.06 -41.46 42.89
CA GLU A 843 -13.58 -42.14 44.09
C GLU A 843 -14.70 -42.35 45.12
N GLY A 844 -14.97 -43.61 45.47
CA GLY A 844 -15.93 -43.98 46.52
C GLY A 844 -17.37 -43.50 46.23
N GLY A 845 -17.87 -43.71 45.02
CA GLY A 845 -19.25 -43.36 44.62
C GLY A 845 -19.50 -41.86 44.42
N ALA A 846 -18.45 -41.04 44.31
CA ALA A 846 -18.53 -39.60 44.07
C ALA A 846 -17.56 -39.17 42.96
N VAL A 847 -17.91 -38.09 42.26
CA VAL A 847 -17.05 -37.39 41.31
C VAL A 847 -16.33 -36.26 42.06
N ILE A 848 -15.01 -36.19 41.94
CA ILE A 848 -14.20 -35.10 42.52
C ILE A 848 -13.90 -34.08 41.42
N VAL A 849 -14.32 -32.83 41.65
CA VAL A 849 -14.17 -31.72 40.70
C VAL A 849 -13.29 -30.64 41.30
N GLY A 850 -12.24 -30.21 40.62
CA GLY A 850 -11.44 -29.03 40.98
C GLY A 850 -12.08 -27.75 40.45
N ASP A 851 -12.49 -26.84 41.31
CA ASP A 851 -13.11 -25.57 40.91
C ASP A 851 -12.08 -24.50 40.48
N SER A 852 -12.58 -23.34 40.05
CA SER A 852 -11.76 -22.20 39.60
C SER A 852 -10.93 -21.54 40.72
N GLN A 853 -11.15 -21.92 41.99
CA GLN A 853 -10.36 -21.49 43.14
C GLN A 853 -9.27 -22.51 43.50
N GLY A 854 -9.15 -23.61 42.76
CA GLY A 854 -8.19 -24.68 43.01
C GLY A 854 -8.64 -25.66 44.10
N LYS A 855 -9.91 -25.62 44.52
CA LYS A 855 -10.45 -26.47 45.59
C LYS A 855 -11.13 -27.72 45.00
N GLU A 856 -10.92 -28.86 45.66
CA GLU A 856 -11.63 -30.10 45.32
C GLU A 856 -13.04 -30.11 45.95
N VAL A 857 -14.06 -30.27 45.11
CA VAL A 857 -15.46 -30.43 45.45
C VAL A 857 -15.85 -31.89 45.21
N ARG A 858 -16.33 -32.58 46.25
CA ARG A 858 -16.82 -33.96 46.17
C ARG A 858 -18.32 -33.96 45.93
N ILE A 859 -18.76 -34.55 44.81
CA ILE A 859 -20.18 -34.64 44.42
C ILE A 859 -20.59 -36.11 44.38
N PRO A 860 -21.44 -36.59 45.30
CA PRO A 860 -21.98 -37.95 45.26
C PRO A 860 -22.69 -38.21 43.92
N MET A 861 -22.49 -39.39 43.32
CA MET A 861 -23.15 -39.72 42.03
C MET A 861 -24.68 -39.70 42.13
N ALA A 862 -25.24 -40.00 43.30
CA ALA A 862 -26.69 -39.93 43.57
C ALA A 862 -27.25 -38.50 43.49
N ASP A 863 -26.41 -37.48 43.65
CA ASP A 863 -26.81 -36.07 43.60
C ASP A 863 -26.69 -35.47 42.19
N ILE A 864 -26.24 -36.25 41.19
CA ILE A 864 -26.02 -35.77 39.82
C ILE A 864 -27.28 -36.01 38.99
N GLU A 865 -27.92 -34.92 38.55
CA GLU A 865 -29.06 -34.96 37.63
C GLU A 865 -28.59 -35.01 36.16
N GLU A 866 -27.66 -34.12 35.81
CA GLU A 866 -27.07 -34.04 34.47
C GLU A 866 -25.57 -33.76 34.59
N SER A 867 -24.78 -34.37 33.70
CA SER A 867 -23.36 -34.08 33.57
C SER A 867 -22.98 -33.95 32.11
N ARG A 868 -22.32 -32.85 31.76
CA ARG A 868 -21.84 -32.59 30.41
C ARG A 868 -20.42 -32.03 30.41
N LEU A 869 -19.64 -32.43 29.41
CA LEU A 869 -18.31 -31.88 29.17
C LEU A 869 -18.45 -30.51 28.48
N SER A 870 -17.68 -29.52 28.94
CA SER A 870 -17.57 -28.20 28.33
C SER A 870 -16.29 -28.11 27.51
N ASN A 871 -16.32 -27.38 26.39
CA ASN A 871 -15.11 -27.03 25.64
C ASN A 871 -14.30 -25.91 26.29
N LEU A 872 -14.74 -25.38 27.43
CA LEU A 872 -14.12 -24.27 28.15
C LEU A 872 -13.17 -24.75 29.26
N SER A 873 -12.23 -23.88 29.60
CA SER A 873 -11.27 -24.05 30.69
C SER A 873 -11.92 -23.71 32.04
N PRO A 874 -11.55 -24.38 33.14
CA PRO A 874 -11.89 -23.94 34.50
C PRO A 874 -11.12 -22.68 34.93
N MET A 875 -10.11 -22.25 34.16
CA MET A 875 -9.33 -21.03 34.42
C MET A 875 -10.18 -19.77 34.16
N PRO A 876 -10.16 -18.77 35.06
CA PRO A 876 -10.89 -17.51 34.87
C PRO A 876 -10.46 -16.78 33.60
N SER A 877 -11.43 -16.26 32.82
CA SER A 877 -11.14 -15.52 31.58
C SER A 877 -11.01 -14.00 31.77
N ASN A 878 -11.05 -13.50 33.01
CA ASN A 878 -11.04 -12.07 33.34
C ASN A 878 -9.70 -11.60 33.97
N PHE A 879 -8.60 -12.27 33.64
CA PHE A 879 -7.27 -11.86 34.13
C PHE A 879 -6.83 -10.50 33.58
N ALA A 880 -7.34 -10.11 32.40
CA ALA A 880 -7.15 -8.79 31.82
C ALA A 880 -7.67 -7.66 32.72
N GLU A 881 -8.74 -7.91 33.48
CA GLU A 881 -9.33 -6.95 34.43
C GLU A 881 -8.75 -7.09 35.84
N GLN A 882 -8.25 -8.27 36.22
CA GLN A 882 -7.73 -8.54 37.57
C GLN A 882 -6.27 -8.14 37.78
N LEU A 883 -5.46 -8.13 36.72
CA LEU A 883 -4.03 -7.84 36.79
C LEU A 883 -3.73 -6.51 36.09
N THR A 884 -2.87 -5.70 36.69
CA THR A 884 -2.36 -4.50 36.01
C THR A 884 -1.44 -4.91 34.87
N GLU A 885 -1.25 -4.03 33.88
CA GLU A 885 -0.33 -4.30 32.78
C GLU A 885 1.10 -4.55 33.27
N ALA A 886 1.53 -3.86 34.33
CA ALA A 886 2.82 -4.07 34.97
C ALA A 886 2.94 -5.47 35.60
N ASP A 887 1.90 -5.92 36.32
CA ASP A 887 1.85 -7.26 36.92
C ASP A 887 1.87 -8.35 35.85
N LEU A 888 1.15 -8.16 34.73
CA LEU A 888 1.15 -9.08 33.60
C LEU A 888 2.54 -9.21 32.97
N ARG A 889 3.26 -8.10 32.77
CA ARG A 889 4.63 -8.11 32.23
C ARG A 889 5.61 -8.79 33.20
N SER A 890 5.51 -8.51 34.49
CA SER A 890 6.33 -9.18 35.51
C SER A 890 6.04 -10.68 35.60
N LEU A 891 4.76 -11.09 35.59
CA LEU A 891 4.37 -12.50 35.54
C LEU A 891 4.94 -13.19 34.30
N LEU A 892 4.84 -12.57 33.14
CA LEU A 892 5.42 -13.07 31.89
C LEU A 892 6.94 -13.26 32.00
N ALA A 893 7.67 -12.27 32.55
CA ALA A 893 9.11 -12.37 32.77
C ALA A 893 9.51 -13.56 33.66
N PHE A 894 8.71 -13.85 34.69
CA PHE A 894 8.90 -15.02 35.56
C PHE A 894 8.62 -16.34 34.83
N LEU A 895 7.52 -16.44 34.08
CA LEU A 895 7.15 -17.65 33.33
C LEU A 895 8.16 -17.96 32.21
N LEU A 896 8.69 -16.93 31.54
CA LEU A 896 9.72 -17.08 30.50
C LEU A 896 11.05 -17.63 31.03
N ARG A 897 11.33 -17.50 32.34
CA ARG A 897 12.52 -18.11 32.99
C ARG A 897 12.34 -19.59 33.29
N GLN A 898 11.12 -20.12 33.26
CA GLN A 898 10.83 -21.54 33.48
C GLN A 898 11.13 -22.38 32.23
N ARG A 899 12.31 -22.20 31.62
CA ARG A 899 12.75 -23.00 30.47
C ARG A 899 13.44 -24.27 30.97
N GLN A 900 13.07 -25.40 30.40
CA GLN A 900 13.85 -26.63 30.54
C GLN A 900 14.69 -26.84 29.28
N SER A 901 15.95 -27.26 29.48
CA SER A 901 16.81 -27.69 28.39
C SER A 901 16.16 -28.87 27.68
N ILE A 902 15.96 -28.77 26.38
CA ILE A 902 15.62 -29.91 25.54
C ILE A 902 16.92 -30.70 25.34
N THR A 903 17.37 -31.41 26.36
CA THR A 903 18.25 -32.57 26.13
C THR A 903 17.37 -33.64 25.53
N GLY A 904 17.53 -33.90 24.23
CA GLY A 904 16.76 -34.90 23.50
C GLY A 904 16.90 -36.31 24.10
N PRO A 905 16.03 -37.25 23.71
CA PRO A 905 16.33 -38.68 23.89
C PRO A 905 17.59 -39.10 23.14
#